data_AF-A0A812RT91-F1
#
_entry.id   AF-A0A812RT91-F1
#
_cell.length_a   1.000
_cell.length_b   1.000
_cell.length_c   1.000
_cell.angle_alpha   90.00
_cell.angle_beta   90.00
_cell.angle_gamma   90.00
#
_symmetry.space_group_name_H-M   'P 1'
#
loop_
_entity.id
_entity.type
_entity.pdbx_description
1 polymer ?
#
loop_
_entity_poly.entity_id
_entity_poly.type
_entity_poly.pdbx_seq_one_letter_code
_entity_poly.pdbx_strand_id
1 'polypeptide(L)'
;MGGFRPEMSPAGEAFRCSSSFADVVPVIPAVAAVAPVENSTWSGVRARARSRIAFLVLLAFLAIAGGSCGAEMGWASALTGLMSCFCLFLVISSQLKWWLRGPFLSKMRWHMVLDAVNVWLFHYVACHEPCACGHYDEAATAATTIAAAVGQIMFWWNKLMGYTIIKAHLPMLREAFSHTRKHHIGTGCLDILFWLFLLAAIAATILFSWVSYLSYQEFRGHHPSPEGVVTVSDHSIPLVAVLLLESSIVLSSIVVGIVMTRAFFLAHSYAREATASGSPVEQKLASKAVEFSRRIRWETPFNLALVAMAFASHVLWLLYCHVLPSDDQTVALLQRMFLVIESLSLTNCARFSSLLSLAEFQSSPGSCTILGDHHGPQRHWAGTGDDEWDKKTQELALRGITLRSLLKFYGQLSETMPHFRASEHSSAEVVRQVILPMTAKDGCAAAIRLEGQARRPDRMVTHSWSNYFAHLVAAVVADAMELPSFESVIPRLEGRELEALREELLLKNKLGLAYWICCFSVNQHAGMCHTVHPSERPDPVTGLLPIACTCQHAKYTGRREPQGEMNKFDDMMRCMQALNPCCQHVIAVDTEFHLFQRTWCVAEIHEAKSLGMQQGMIIFSRENLERHKAWLHQLKVEEMQASSEEDTQYILSQIQDKDKFNAELRDFIFGTEGLIESCHRGFDFMGLLADAARKGLDRQGSWVMN
;
A
#
# COMPACT_ATOMS: atom_id res chain seq x y z
N MET A 1 36.25 8.70 -68.22
CA MET A 1 35.26 9.70 -68.66
C MET A 1 34.09 9.60 -67.69
N GLY A 2 34.12 10.33 -66.57
CA GLY A 2 33.38 11.59 -66.34
C GLY A 2 32.12 11.25 -65.50
N GLY A 3 31.92 11.62 -64.23
CA GLY A 3 32.50 12.65 -63.38
C GLY A 3 31.47 13.77 -63.19
N PHE A 4 30.68 13.77 -62.11
CA PHE A 4 29.97 14.96 -61.62
C PHE A 4 29.60 14.80 -60.12
N ARG A 5 30.28 15.58 -59.26
CA ARG A 5 29.79 16.08 -57.96
C ARG A 5 28.98 17.37 -58.21
N PRO A 6 28.25 17.86 -57.22
CA PRO A 6 28.71 19.13 -56.64
C PRO A 6 28.60 19.23 -55.11
N GLU A 7 29.52 20.02 -54.57
CA GLU A 7 29.61 20.54 -53.20
C GLU A 7 28.98 21.94 -53.09
N MET A 8 28.45 22.22 -51.89
CA MET A 8 28.48 23.46 -51.08
C MET A 8 28.08 24.84 -51.66
N SER A 9 27.27 25.56 -50.87
CA SER A 9 27.39 27.00 -50.62
C SER A 9 26.58 27.44 -49.37
N PRO A 10 26.95 28.53 -48.64
CA PRO A 10 26.66 28.74 -47.22
C PRO A 10 25.83 30.01 -46.88
N ALA A 11 25.52 30.13 -45.57
CA ALA A 11 25.40 31.33 -44.72
C ALA A 11 24.53 32.54 -45.11
N GLY A 12 23.57 32.86 -44.21
CA GLY A 12 23.55 34.13 -43.46
C GLY A 12 22.61 35.27 -43.91
N GLU A 13 21.80 35.74 -42.95
CA GLU A 13 21.28 37.12 -42.69
C GLU A 13 19.76 37.14 -42.41
N ALA A 14 19.34 37.33 -41.16
CA ALA A 14 19.15 38.59 -40.43
C ALA A 14 17.68 39.09 -40.49
N PHE A 15 16.95 38.93 -39.38
CA PHE A 15 15.72 39.67 -39.12
C PHE A 15 15.77 40.25 -37.70
N ARG A 16 15.77 41.59 -37.64
CA ARG A 16 15.62 42.39 -36.41
C ARG A 16 14.15 42.44 -36.01
N CYS A 17 13.88 42.38 -34.71
CA CYS A 17 12.76 43.12 -34.13
C CYS A 17 13.11 43.57 -32.71
N SER A 18 13.07 44.89 -32.51
CA SER A 18 12.93 45.63 -31.25
C SER A 18 11.67 45.17 -30.50
N SER A 19 11.46 45.32 -29.18
CA SER A 19 11.79 46.41 -28.26
C SER A 19 11.57 46.00 -26.80
N SER A 20 12.39 46.56 -25.91
CA SER A 20 12.22 46.92 -24.48
C SER A 20 10.94 46.54 -23.71
N PHE A 21 11.11 46.04 -22.47
CA PHE A 21 10.81 46.75 -21.20
C PHE A 21 11.00 45.80 -20.00
N ALA A 22 11.89 46.12 -19.06
CA ALA A 22 11.76 45.95 -17.60
C ALA A 22 13.13 46.03 -16.92
N ASP A 23 13.42 47.18 -16.33
CA ASP A 23 14.49 47.37 -15.35
C ASP A 23 13.94 47.27 -13.93
N VAL A 24 14.88 47.01 -13.00
CA VAL A 24 14.87 47.19 -11.54
C VAL A 24 14.42 45.99 -10.70
N VAL A 25 15.41 45.27 -10.12
CA VAL A 25 15.54 44.86 -8.69
C VAL A 25 16.93 44.17 -8.52
N PRO A 26 17.62 44.33 -7.37
CA PRO A 26 19.08 44.44 -7.33
C PRO A 26 19.82 43.11 -7.13
N VAL A 27 21.09 43.17 -7.55
CA VAL A 27 22.15 42.17 -7.43
C VAL A 27 22.45 41.82 -5.97
N ILE A 28 22.46 40.52 -5.64
CA ILE A 28 23.11 39.93 -4.46
C ILE A 28 24.22 39.01 -4.98
N PRO A 29 25.46 39.05 -4.41
CA PRO A 29 26.63 38.45 -5.05
C PRO A 29 26.67 36.93 -4.97
N ALA A 30 27.31 36.37 -5.99
CA ALA A 30 27.61 34.96 -6.18
C ALA A 30 28.34 34.33 -4.99
N VAL A 31 27.84 33.18 -4.53
CA VAL A 31 28.61 32.23 -3.72
C VAL A 31 29.19 31.18 -4.65
N ALA A 32 30.50 31.03 -4.55
CA ALA A 32 31.36 30.22 -5.37
C ALA A 32 31.09 28.70 -5.29
N ALA A 33 31.62 28.02 -6.30
CA ALA A 33 31.60 26.59 -6.56
C ALA A 33 31.86 25.70 -5.33
N VAL A 34 31.05 24.65 -5.19
CA VAL A 34 31.34 23.47 -4.37
C VAL A 34 31.42 22.26 -5.29
N ALA A 35 32.57 21.58 -5.22
CA ALA A 35 32.95 20.38 -5.95
C ALA A 35 32.02 19.17 -5.67
N PRO A 36 32.03 18.11 -6.51
CA PRO A 36 31.06 17.02 -6.41
C PRO A 36 31.36 16.13 -5.20
N VAL A 37 30.35 15.96 -4.33
CA VAL A 37 30.39 15.00 -3.23
C VAL A 37 29.92 13.65 -3.76
N GLU A 38 30.86 12.75 -4.00
CA GLU A 38 30.62 11.31 -4.13
C GLU A 38 30.13 10.72 -2.79
N ASN A 39 29.24 9.73 -2.89
CA ASN A 39 28.81 8.82 -1.82
C ASN A 39 28.14 9.42 -0.57
N SER A 40 26.97 10.06 -0.76
CA SER A 40 25.99 10.16 0.34
C SER A 40 24.69 9.44 -0.02
N THR A 41 24.27 8.52 0.84
CA THR A 41 23.04 7.75 0.69
C THR A 41 21.82 8.69 0.71
N TRP A 42 20.89 8.47 -0.21
CA TRP A 42 19.63 9.22 -0.35
C TRP A 42 18.79 9.32 0.95
N SER A 43 19.06 8.48 1.95
CA SER A 43 18.46 8.53 3.28
C SER A 43 18.93 9.75 4.10
N GLY A 44 20.19 10.17 3.97
CA GLY A 44 20.79 11.30 4.70
C GLY A 44 20.28 12.66 4.25
N VAL A 45 19.97 12.81 2.95
CA VAL A 45 19.41 14.05 2.38
C VAL A 45 17.96 14.24 2.81
N ARG A 46 17.16 13.15 2.87
CA ARG A 46 15.78 13.21 3.37
C ARG A 46 15.70 13.49 4.87
N ALA A 47 16.62 12.96 5.67
CA ALA A 47 16.68 13.26 7.10
C ALA A 47 16.96 14.75 7.37
N ARG A 48 17.90 15.35 6.64
CA ARG A 48 18.23 16.78 6.76
C ARG A 48 17.11 17.70 6.27
N ALA A 49 16.39 17.34 5.20
CA ALA A 49 15.23 18.09 4.73
C ALA A 49 14.07 18.06 5.76
N ARG A 50 13.85 16.93 6.44
CA ARG A 50 12.83 16.78 7.49
C ARG A 50 13.12 17.64 8.71
N SER A 51 14.37 17.65 9.19
CA SER A 51 14.76 18.50 10.32
C SER A 51 14.67 19.99 9.99
N ARG A 52 14.95 20.38 8.73
CA ARG A 52 14.88 21.78 8.29
C ARG A 52 13.43 22.29 8.17
N ILE A 53 12.52 21.51 7.59
CA ILE A 53 11.10 21.90 7.50
C ILE A 53 10.48 22.01 8.90
N ALA A 54 10.77 21.05 9.79
CA ALA A 54 10.28 21.09 11.15
C ALA A 54 10.80 22.29 11.95
N PHE A 55 12.08 22.65 11.75
CA PHE A 55 12.69 23.81 12.38
C PHE A 55 12.13 25.14 11.85
N LEU A 56 11.85 25.23 10.55
CA LEU A 56 11.25 26.42 9.93
C LEU A 56 9.79 26.63 10.35
N VAL A 57 9.02 25.55 10.51
CA VAL A 57 7.65 25.63 11.09
C VAL A 57 7.72 26.11 12.54
N LEU A 58 8.61 25.55 13.36
CA LEU A 58 8.79 25.99 14.75
C LEU A 58 9.16 27.48 14.86
N LEU A 59 10.06 27.97 14.00
CA LEU A 59 10.47 29.37 13.97
C LEU A 59 9.35 30.31 13.49
N ALA A 60 8.59 29.93 12.47
CA ALA A 60 7.44 30.72 12.02
C ALA A 60 6.37 30.84 13.12
N PHE A 61 6.18 29.78 13.91
CA PHE A 61 5.24 29.79 15.04
C PHE A 61 5.73 30.59 16.25
N LEU A 62 7.02 30.52 16.59
CA LEU A 62 7.61 31.35 17.65
C LEU A 62 7.58 32.84 17.28
N ALA A 63 7.71 33.18 16.00
CA ALA A 63 7.57 34.55 15.50
C ALA A 63 6.14 35.09 15.63
N ILE A 64 5.12 34.25 15.42
CA ILE A 64 3.71 34.63 15.61
C ILE A 64 3.39 34.82 17.11
N ALA A 65 3.89 33.94 17.98
CA ALA A 65 3.70 34.07 19.43
C ALA A 65 4.43 35.29 20.03
N GLY A 66 5.57 35.70 19.46
CA GLY A 66 6.33 36.87 19.91
C GLY A 66 5.77 38.22 19.43
N GLY A 67 4.89 38.24 18.43
CA GLY A 67 4.42 39.47 17.79
C GLY A 67 3.20 40.14 18.44
N SER A 68 2.50 39.48 19.36
CA SER A 68 1.13 39.90 19.76
C SER A 68 0.91 40.11 21.26
N CYS A 69 1.92 40.02 22.13
CA CYS A 69 1.71 40.21 23.57
C CYS A 69 2.80 41.09 24.20
N GLY A 70 2.36 42.16 24.87
CA GLY A 70 3.23 43.01 25.70
C GLY A 70 3.78 42.25 26.92
N ALA A 71 4.68 42.92 27.65
CA ALA A 71 5.59 42.36 28.67
C ALA A 71 4.96 41.72 29.93
N GLU A 72 3.66 41.46 29.97
CA GLU A 72 2.95 40.86 31.13
C GLU A 72 2.35 39.48 30.83
N MET A 73 2.96 38.71 29.94
CA MET A 73 2.58 37.31 29.77
C MET A 73 3.17 36.49 30.92
N GLY A 74 2.33 36.10 31.89
CA GLY A 74 2.75 35.26 33.01
C GLY A 74 3.39 33.94 32.55
N TRP A 75 4.44 33.49 33.26
CA TRP A 75 5.20 32.27 32.94
C TRP A 75 4.32 31.02 32.70
N ALA A 76 3.16 30.95 33.34
CA ALA A 76 2.19 29.88 33.14
C ALA A 76 1.63 29.84 31.70
N SER A 77 1.25 30.98 31.12
CA SER A 77 0.72 31.04 29.75
C SER A 77 1.81 30.72 28.71
N ALA A 78 3.04 31.15 28.96
CA ALA A 78 4.19 30.81 28.13
C ALA A 78 4.50 29.30 28.17
N LEU A 79 4.44 28.69 29.36
CA LEU A 79 4.67 27.26 29.54
C LEU A 79 3.58 26.41 28.88
N THR A 80 2.30 26.82 29.01
CA THR A 80 1.17 26.12 28.36
C THR A 80 1.22 26.22 26.85
N GLY A 81 1.59 27.38 26.30
CA GLY A 81 1.84 27.56 24.86
C GLY A 81 2.98 26.67 24.35
N LEU A 82 4.10 26.62 25.09
CA LEU A 82 5.23 25.74 24.79
C LEU A 82 4.86 24.26 24.86
N MET A 83 4.10 23.84 25.86
CA MET A 83 3.61 22.46 25.98
C MET A 83 2.67 22.09 24.83
N SER A 84 1.78 22.99 24.43
CA SER A 84 0.87 22.79 23.30
C SER A 84 1.64 22.63 21.99
N CYS A 85 2.65 23.47 21.75
CA CYS A 85 3.54 23.38 20.59
C CYS A 85 4.37 22.08 20.62
N PHE A 86 4.85 21.66 21.79
CA PHE A 86 5.61 20.43 21.94
C PHE A 86 4.74 19.18 21.71
N CYS A 87 3.51 19.16 22.23
CA CYS A 87 2.53 18.10 21.96
C CYS A 87 2.19 18.02 20.46
N LEU A 88 1.92 19.16 19.82
CA LEU A 88 1.68 19.23 18.38
C LEU A 88 2.91 18.75 17.58
N PHE A 89 4.12 19.14 17.99
CA PHE A 89 5.37 18.68 17.39
C PHE A 89 5.58 17.18 17.54
N LEU A 90 5.34 16.60 18.73
CA LEU A 90 5.47 15.15 18.95
C LEU A 90 4.45 14.37 18.10
N VAL A 91 3.23 14.88 17.98
CA VAL A 91 2.22 14.33 17.07
C VAL A 91 2.69 14.44 15.62
N ILE A 92 3.07 15.61 15.14
CA ILE A 92 3.50 15.78 13.73
C ILE A 92 4.79 14.99 13.41
N SER A 93 5.77 14.99 14.31
CA SER A 93 7.10 14.36 14.13
C SER A 93 7.02 12.83 14.17
N SER A 94 6.24 12.27 15.10
CA SER A 94 6.00 10.82 15.11
C SER A 94 5.27 10.35 13.85
N GLN A 95 4.47 11.21 13.22
CA GLN A 95 3.58 10.87 12.09
C GLN A 95 4.16 11.19 10.69
N LEU A 96 5.08 12.15 10.57
CA LEU A 96 5.83 12.47 9.33
C LEU A 96 6.66 11.27 8.81
N LYS A 97 7.03 10.36 9.71
CA LYS A 97 7.72 9.10 9.37
C LYS A 97 6.81 8.13 8.59
N TRP A 98 5.48 8.25 8.75
CA TRP A 98 4.44 7.37 8.18
C TRP A 98 3.69 7.99 6.99
N TRP A 99 3.69 9.32 6.90
CA TRP A 99 3.04 10.10 5.84
C TRP A 99 3.40 9.68 4.39
N LEU A 100 4.57 9.09 4.17
CA LEU A 100 5.13 8.83 2.84
C LEU A 100 4.83 7.44 2.26
N ARG A 101 4.00 6.59 2.89
CA ARG A 101 3.78 5.21 2.41
C ARG A 101 2.31 4.78 2.53
N GLY A 102 1.51 5.03 1.48
CA GLY A 102 0.23 4.33 1.23
C GLY A 102 -1.01 5.22 1.05
N PRO A 103 -2.01 4.83 0.23
CA PRO A 103 -3.23 5.60 -0.03
C PRO A 103 -4.34 5.45 1.03
N PHE A 104 -4.39 4.32 1.76
CA PHE A 104 -5.36 4.08 2.85
C PHE A 104 -5.23 5.10 3.99
N LEU A 105 -3.99 5.50 4.29
CA LEU A 105 -3.70 6.52 5.28
C LEU A 105 -4.30 7.89 4.94
N SER A 106 -4.79 8.16 3.71
CA SER A 106 -5.38 9.46 3.36
C SER A 106 -6.60 9.86 4.21
N LYS A 107 -7.53 8.94 4.49
CA LYS A 107 -8.71 9.22 5.31
C LYS A 107 -8.39 9.28 6.80
N MET A 108 -7.48 8.43 7.28
CA MET A 108 -7.01 8.43 8.66
C MET A 108 -6.09 9.64 8.98
N ARG A 109 -5.35 10.15 7.97
CA ARG A 109 -4.54 11.37 8.03
C ARG A 109 -5.40 12.59 8.39
N TRP A 110 -6.58 12.72 7.80
CA TRP A 110 -7.49 13.82 8.10
C TRP A 110 -8.05 13.73 9.52
N HIS A 111 -8.43 12.54 9.97
CA HIS A 111 -8.88 12.32 11.36
C HIS A 111 -7.83 12.77 12.38
N MET A 112 -6.56 12.39 12.19
CA MET A 112 -5.48 12.75 13.13
C MET A 112 -5.11 14.24 13.07
N VAL A 113 -5.19 14.88 11.90
CA VAL A 113 -4.98 16.33 11.77
C VAL A 113 -6.12 17.09 12.46
N LEU A 114 -7.37 16.65 12.29
CA LEU A 114 -8.52 17.24 12.97
C LEU A 114 -8.42 17.09 14.49
N ASP A 115 -7.96 15.95 15.00
CA ASP A 115 -7.69 15.78 16.45
C ASP A 115 -6.64 16.76 16.97
N ALA A 116 -5.52 16.92 16.25
CA ALA A 116 -4.46 17.85 16.67
C ALA A 116 -4.91 19.31 16.62
N VAL A 117 -5.70 19.69 15.60
CA VAL A 117 -6.30 21.02 15.48
C VAL A 117 -7.32 21.26 16.59
N ASN A 118 -8.15 20.29 16.93
CA ASN A 118 -9.12 20.39 18.02
C ASN A 118 -8.45 20.62 19.37
N VAL A 119 -7.45 19.79 19.73
CA VAL A 119 -6.70 19.93 20.99
C VAL A 119 -6.08 21.33 21.08
N TRP A 120 -5.49 21.80 19.97
CA TRP A 120 -4.89 23.13 19.91
C TRP A 120 -5.92 24.26 20.05
N LEU A 121 -7.07 24.18 19.37
CA LEU A 121 -8.10 25.20 19.40
C LEU A 121 -8.71 25.34 20.81
N PHE A 122 -8.95 24.21 21.49
CA PHE A 122 -9.39 24.21 22.89
C PHE A 122 -8.34 24.82 23.83
N HIS A 123 -7.06 24.51 23.63
CA HIS A 123 -5.97 25.14 24.41
C HIS A 123 -5.84 26.63 24.14
N TYR A 124 -5.99 27.06 22.88
CA TYR A 124 -5.93 28.46 22.49
C TYR A 124 -7.05 29.27 23.16
N VAL A 125 -8.30 28.79 23.10
CA VAL A 125 -9.45 29.43 23.75
C VAL A 125 -9.23 29.52 25.26
N ALA A 126 -8.80 28.44 25.91
CA ALA A 126 -8.55 28.41 27.34
C ALA A 126 -7.40 29.31 27.82
N CYS A 127 -6.38 29.54 26.98
CA CYS A 127 -5.23 30.38 27.34
C CYS A 127 -5.49 31.89 27.12
N HIS A 128 -6.44 32.26 26.26
CA HIS A 128 -6.70 33.65 25.88
C HIS A 128 -7.96 34.27 26.50
N GLU A 129 -8.79 33.48 27.18
CA GLU A 129 -9.96 33.97 27.94
C GLU A 129 -9.62 35.11 28.91
N PRO A 130 -8.52 35.07 29.72
CA PRO A 130 -8.20 36.16 30.64
C PRO A 130 -7.75 37.46 29.94
N CYS A 131 -7.26 37.38 28.70
CA CYS A 131 -6.84 38.54 27.92
C CYS A 131 -8.05 39.31 27.33
N ALA A 132 -9.20 38.65 27.14
CA ALA A 132 -10.43 39.27 26.64
C ALA A 132 -11.20 40.02 27.74
N CYS A 133 -10.99 39.68 29.01
CA CYS A 133 -11.74 40.25 30.13
C CYS A 133 -11.28 41.66 30.56
N GLY A 134 -10.11 42.14 30.09
CA GLY A 134 -9.54 43.44 30.51
C GLY A 134 -10.02 44.66 29.72
N HIS A 135 -10.37 44.48 28.44
CA HIS A 135 -10.94 45.53 27.58
C HIS A 135 -12.01 44.89 26.68
N TYR A 136 -13.22 45.43 26.74
CA TYR A 136 -14.40 45.04 25.98
C TYR A 136 -14.20 45.23 24.46
N ASP A 137 -13.36 44.40 23.84
CA ASP A 137 -13.31 44.30 22.40
C ASP A 137 -14.31 43.22 21.96
N GLU A 138 -15.50 43.66 21.53
CA GLU A 138 -16.53 42.77 20.98
C GLU A 138 -15.98 41.85 19.89
N ALA A 139 -14.94 42.27 19.16
CA ALA A 139 -14.29 41.46 18.15
C ALA A 139 -13.53 40.26 18.74
N ALA A 140 -12.89 40.44 19.91
CA ALA A 140 -12.16 39.36 20.57
C ALA A 140 -13.09 38.29 21.12
N THR A 141 -14.21 38.68 21.75
CA THR A 141 -15.25 37.78 22.26
C THR A 141 -15.98 37.05 21.13
N ALA A 142 -16.29 37.75 20.02
CA ALA A 142 -16.85 37.12 18.83
C ALA A 142 -15.88 36.11 18.22
N ALA A 143 -14.58 36.43 18.14
CA ALA A 143 -13.56 35.53 17.61
C ALA A 143 -13.36 34.29 18.48
N THR A 144 -13.36 34.41 19.82
CA THR A 144 -13.28 33.25 20.73
C THR A 144 -14.53 32.38 20.64
N THR A 145 -15.72 32.98 20.53
CA THR A 145 -16.98 32.25 20.37
C THR A 145 -17.02 31.48 19.05
N ILE A 146 -16.59 32.09 17.94
CA ILE A 146 -16.47 31.43 16.64
C ILE A 146 -15.43 30.31 16.69
N ALA A 147 -14.27 30.54 17.33
CA ALA A 147 -13.25 29.51 17.49
C ALA A 147 -13.78 28.32 18.30
N ALA A 148 -14.47 28.56 19.43
CA ALA A 148 -15.08 27.49 20.23
C ALA A 148 -16.12 26.70 19.43
N ALA A 149 -16.98 27.37 18.65
CA ALA A 149 -17.96 26.73 17.79
C ALA A 149 -17.30 25.87 16.68
N VAL A 150 -16.24 26.38 16.04
CA VAL A 150 -15.47 25.62 15.03
C VAL A 150 -14.79 24.41 15.66
N GLY A 151 -14.22 24.54 16.86
CA GLY A 151 -13.60 23.44 17.60
C GLY A 151 -14.59 22.34 17.97
N GLN A 152 -15.79 22.72 18.42
CA GLN A 152 -16.91 21.79 18.66
C GLN A 152 -17.29 21.04 17.37
N ILE A 153 -17.51 21.76 16.26
CA ILE A 153 -17.87 21.15 14.97
C ILE A 153 -16.78 20.17 14.51
N MET A 154 -15.51 20.56 14.60
CA MET A 154 -14.40 19.71 14.21
C MET A 154 -14.21 18.51 15.15
N PHE A 155 -14.52 18.63 16.44
CA PHE A 155 -14.55 17.52 17.39
C PHE A 155 -15.62 16.49 16.99
N TRP A 156 -16.84 16.93 16.71
CA TRP A 156 -17.93 16.05 16.29
C TRP A 156 -17.67 15.41 14.92
N TRP A 157 -17.13 16.18 13.97
CA TRP A 157 -16.72 15.66 12.67
C TRP A 157 -15.67 14.56 12.81
N ASN A 158 -14.73 14.74 13.74
CA ASN A 158 -13.70 13.76 14.01
C ASN A 158 -14.29 12.46 14.62
N LYS A 159 -15.18 12.56 15.60
CA LYS A 159 -15.89 11.39 16.15
C LYS A 159 -16.70 10.65 15.08
N LEU A 160 -17.36 11.38 14.18
CA LEU A 160 -18.11 10.82 13.06
C LEU A 160 -17.18 10.07 12.07
N MET A 161 -16.00 10.62 11.79
CA MET A 161 -14.97 9.98 10.97
C MET A 161 -14.43 8.69 11.62
N GLY A 162 -14.11 8.71 12.92
CA GLY A 162 -13.63 7.53 13.64
C GLY A 162 -14.67 6.40 13.64
N TYR A 163 -15.94 6.76 13.81
CA TYR A 163 -17.04 5.79 13.76
C TYR A 163 -17.30 5.26 12.34
N THR A 164 -17.20 6.10 11.29
CA THR A 164 -17.34 5.62 9.89
C THR A 164 -16.22 4.65 9.52
N ILE A 165 -15.01 4.85 10.04
CA ILE A 165 -13.92 3.87 9.91
C ILE A 165 -14.32 2.56 10.60
N ILE A 166 -14.73 2.58 11.86
CA ILE A 166 -15.18 1.37 12.58
C ILE A 166 -16.31 0.66 11.82
N LYS A 167 -17.28 1.41 11.30
CA LYS A 167 -18.41 0.88 10.51
C LYS A 167 -17.95 0.25 9.19
N ALA A 168 -16.95 0.80 8.52
CA ALA A 168 -16.38 0.21 7.30
C ALA A 168 -15.69 -1.13 7.55
N HIS A 169 -15.16 -1.36 8.77
CA HIS A 169 -14.53 -2.62 9.18
C HIS A 169 -15.49 -3.59 9.89
N LEU A 170 -16.70 -3.14 10.23
CA LEU A 170 -17.74 -3.95 10.87
C LEU A 170 -18.15 -5.19 10.06
N PRO A 171 -18.19 -5.18 8.70
CA PRO A 171 -18.39 -6.39 7.89
C PRO A 171 -17.27 -7.42 8.04
N MET A 172 -16.01 -6.98 8.14
CA MET A 172 -14.85 -7.85 8.36
C MET A 172 -14.89 -8.48 9.75
N LEU A 173 -15.22 -7.69 10.78
CA LEU A 173 -15.47 -8.19 12.13
C LEU A 173 -16.68 -9.15 12.14
N ARG A 174 -17.75 -8.82 11.41
CA ARG A 174 -18.95 -9.66 11.27
C ARG A 174 -18.61 -11.02 10.67
N GLU A 175 -17.77 -11.08 9.65
CA GLU A 175 -17.34 -12.33 9.03
C GLU A 175 -16.52 -13.17 10.02
N ALA A 176 -15.57 -12.54 10.73
CA ALA A 176 -14.82 -13.18 11.80
C ALA A 176 -15.71 -13.71 12.94
N PHE A 177 -16.79 -13.00 13.30
CA PHE A 177 -17.73 -13.42 14.36
C PHE A 177 -18.82 -14.39 13.88
N SER A 178 -19.14 -14.41 12.58
CA SER A 178 -20.24 -15.23 12.02
C SER A 178 -20.00 -16.74 12.11
N HIS A 179 -18.74 -17.17 12.27
CA HIS A 179 -18.40 -18.58 12.51
C HIS A 179 -18.74 -19.08 13.92
N THR A 180 -19.00 -18.18 14.88
CA THR A 180 -19.34 -18.59 16.26
C THR A 180 -20.85 -18.70 16.44
N ARG A 181 -21.36 -19.94 16.38
CA ARG A 181 -22.77 -20.33 16.44
C ARG A 181 -23.53 -19.97 17.73
N LYS A 182 -22.95 -19.22 18.67
CA LYS A 182 -23.51 -19.05 20.04
C LYS A 182 -23.76 -17.63 20.53
N HIS A 183 -23.35 -16.57 19.84
CA HIS A 183 -23.63 -15.20 20.31
C HIS A 183 -24.15 -14.31 19.19
N HIS A 184 -25.47 -14.32 19.01
CA HIS A 184 -26.20 -13.30 18.25
C HIS A 184 -26.24 -11.98 19.04
N ILE A 185 -25.11 -11.27 19.12
CA ILE A 185 -25.20 -9.83 19.32
C ILE A 185 -25.60 -9.27 17.96
N GLY A 186 -26.90 -9.09 17.77
CA GLY A 186 -27.45 -8.59 16.51
C GLY A 186 -26.83 -7.24 16.15
N THR A 187 -26.46 -7.07 14.88
CA THR A 187 -25.95 -5.82 14.31
C THR A 187 -26.85 -4.62 14.64
N GLY A 188 -28.15 -4.87 14.86
CA GLY A 188 -29.11 -3.88 15.35
C GLY A 188 -28.70 -3.18 16.64
N CYS A 189 -27.99 -3.82 17.58
CA CYS A 189 -27.53 -3.14 18.80
C CYS A 189 -26.51 -2.05 18.51
N LEU A 190 -25.56 -2.28 17.58
CA LEU A 190 -24.55 -1.28 17.23
C LEU A 190 -25.16 -0.14 16.40
N ASP A 191 -26.12 -0.45 15.52
CA ASP A 191 -26.86 0.55 14.76
C ASP A 191 -27.78 1.39 15.68
N ILE A 192 -28.43 0.79 16.68
CA ILE A 192 -29.21 1.51 17.69
C ILE A 192 -28.31 2.44 18.51
N LEU A 193 -27.13 1.97 18.92
CA LEU A 193 -26.15 2.78 19.63
C LEU A 193 -25.64 3.94 18.75
N PHE A 194 -25.48 3.75 17.44
CA PHE A 194 -25.16 4.83 16.49
C PHE A 194 -26.25 5.89 16.46
N TRP A 195 -27.51 5.48 16.30
CA TRP A 195 -28.62 6.41 16.26
C TRP A 195 -28.76 7.16 17.57
N LEU A 196 -28.61 6.49 18.72
CA LEU A 196 -28.64 7.14 20.03
C LEU A 196 -27.49 8.15 20.18
N PHE A 197 -26.27 7.83 19.73
CA PHE A 197 -25.13 8.75 19.76
C PHE A 197 -25.35 9.96 18.84
N LEU A 198 -25.81 9.73 17.60
CA LEU A 198 -26.09 10.79 16.65
C LEU A 198 -27.23 11.70 17.13
N LEU A 199 -28.30 11.13 17.69
CA LEU A 199 -29.41 11.88 18.25
C LEU A 199 -28.96 12.72 19.45
N ALA A 200 -28.11 12.15 20.32
CA ALA A 200 -27.52 12.88 21.44
C ALA A 200 -26.62 14.03 20.96
N ALA A 201 -25.78 13.81 19.94
CA ALA A 201 -24.93 14.85 19.35
C ALA A 201 -25.73 15.98 18.69
N ILE A 202 -26.81 15.64 17.98
CA ILE A 202 -27.72 16.61 17.35
C ILE A 202 -28.45 17.40 18.43
N ALA A 203 -29.03 16.73 19.43
CA ALA A 203 -29.72 17.37 20.55
C ALA A 203 -28.77 18.30 21.31
N ALA A 204 -27.54 17.85 21.53
CA ALA A 204 -26.47 18.61 22.15
C ALA A 204 -26.16 19.91 21.40
N THR A 205 -25.99 19.81 20.08
CA THR A 205 -25.68 20.95 19.20
C THR A 205 -26.84 21.95 19.13
N ILE A 206 -28.08 21.45 19.07
CA ILE A 206 -29.29 22.29 19.08
C ILE A 206 -29.42 23.02 20.41
N LEU A 207 -29.24 22.32 21.54
CA LEU A 207 -29.32 22.90 22.87
C LEU A 207 -28.26 23.98 23.08
N PHE A 208 -27.01 23.71 22.68
CA PHE A 208 -25.91 24.68 22.73
C PHE A 208 -26.23 25.93 21.89
N SER A 209 -26.65 25.73 20.63
CA SER A 209 -27.01 26.82 19.72
C SER A 209 -28.18 27.66 20.25
N TRP A 210 -29.16 27.02 20.88
CA TRP A 210 -30.30 27.70 21.48
C TRP A 210 -29.90 28.51 22.72
N VAL A 211 -29.07 27.96 23.61
CA VAL A 211 -28.54 28.69 24.78
C VAL A 211 -27.68 29.87 24.33
N SER A 212 -26.77 29.69 23.37
CA SER A 212 -25.96 30.79 22.83
C SER A 212 -26.84 31.88 22.17
N TYR A 213 -27.91 31.50 21.49
CA TYR A 213 -28.87 32.44 20.90
C TYR A 213 -29.64 33.24 21.97
N LEU A 214 -30.09 32.58 23.03
CA LEU A 214 -30.78 33.24 24.16
C LEU A 214 -29.84 34.20 24.89
N SER A 215 -28.60 33.79 25.18
CA SER A 215 -27.59 34.67 25.78
C SER A 215 -27.26 35.87 24.88
N TYR A 216 -27.22 35.67 23.56
CA TYR A 216 -27.01 36.76 22.60
C TYR A 216 -28.19 37.74 22.56
N GLN A 217 -29.43 37.24 22.56
CA GLN A 217 -30.65 38.05 22.58
C GLN A 217 -30.74 38.91 23.85
N GLU A 218 -30.43 38.32 25.01
CA GLU A 218 -30.43 39.00 26.30
C GLU A 218 -29.38 40.13 26.34
N PHE A 219 -28.19 39.88 25.79
CA PHE A 219 -27.13 40.88 25.65
C PHE A 219 -27.53 42.05 24.73
N ARG A 220 -28.26 41.78 23.64
CA ARG A 220 -28.69 42.81 22.68
C ARG A 220 -29.90 43.62 23.14
N GLY A 221 -30.70 43.08 24.06
CA GLY A 221 -31.95 43.69 24.52
C GLY A 221 -31.79 44.73 25.63
N HIS A 222 -30.64 44.80 26.29
CA HIS A 222 -30.39 45.77 27.36
C HIS A 222 -29.67 47.02 26.82
N HIS A 223 -30.45 48.01 26.41
CA HIS A 223 -29.97 49.39 26.47
C HIS A 223 -29.75 49.75 27.96
N PRO A 224 -28.58 50.27 28.36
CA PRO A 224 -28.33 50.64 29.75
C PRO A 224 -29.29 51.74 30.18
N SER A 225 -30.35 51.34 30.89
CA SER A 225 -31.15 52.24 31.72
C SER A 225 -30.27 52.67 32.90
N PRO A 226 -30.02 53.97 33.13
CA PRO A 226 -29.01 54.42 34.08
C PRO A 226 -29.25 54.07 35.56
N GLU A 227 -30.43 53.59 35.97
CA GLU A 227 -30.77 53.54 37.41
C GLU A 227 -31.49 52.25 37.88
N GLY A 228 -31.47 51.17 37.09
CA GLY A 228 -32.13 49.91 37.49
C GLY A 228 -31.15 48.86 38.01
N VAL A 229 -31.14 48.61 39.32
CA VAL A 229 -30.48 47.44 39.92
C VAL A 229 -31.13 46.17 39.32
N VAL A 230 -30.44 45.55 38.37
CA VAL A 230 -30.83 44.26 37.78
C VAL A 230 -30.67 43.19 38.86
N THR A 231 -31.78 42.62 39.29
CA THR A 231 -31.78 41.50 40.25
C THR A 231 -31.46 40.21 39.49
N VAL A 232 -30.38 39.56 39.91
CA VAL A 232 -29.66 38.45 39.23
C VAL A 232 -30.41 37.10 39.28
N SER A 233 -31.74 37.07 39.42
CA SER A 233 -32.45 35.83 39.79
C SER A 233 -32.79 34.85 38.65
N ASP A 234 -32.58 35.20 37.37
CA ASP A 234 -33.06 34.37 36.23
C ASP A 234 -31.98 33.60 35.44
N HIS A 235 -30.73 33.55 35.91
CA HIS A 235 -29.64 32.80 35.24
C HIS A 235 -29.62 31.28 35.50
N SER A 236 -30.72 30.67 35.92
CA SER A 236 -30.76 29.22 36.23
C SER A 236 -30.95 28.33 34.99
N ILE A 237 -31.49 28.87 33.89
CA ILE A 237 -31.79 28.12 32.65
C ILE A 237 -30.51 27.69 31.89
N PRO A 238 -29.45 28.52 31.76
CA PRO A 238 -28.21 28.12 31.08
C PRO A 238 -27.47 26.98 31.80
N LEU A 239 -27.45 26.99 33.14
CA LEU A 239 -26.71 26.00 33.92
C LEU A 239 -27.30 24.59 33.79
N VAL A 240 -28.62 24.47 33.85
CA VAL A 240 -29.31 23.17 33.67
C VAL A 240 -29.09 22.63 32.27
N ALA A 241 -29.11 23.50 31.24
CA ALA A 241 -28.86 23.10 29.87
C ALA A 241 -27.41 22.61 29.65
N VAL A 242 -26.42 23.32 30.22
CA VAL A 242 -25.01 22.89 30.17
C VAL A 242 -24.82 21.56 30.90
N LEU A 243 -25.39 21.39 32.10
CA LEU A 243 -25.28 20.14 32.85
C LEU A 243 -25.91 18.95 32.11
N LEU A 244 -27.05 19.13 31.45
CA LEU A 244 -27.70 18.09 30.65
C LEU A 244 -26.88 17.75 29.40
N LEU A 245 -26.33 18.75 28.73
CA LEU A 245 -25.46 18.61 27.58
C LEU A 245 -24.23 17.76 27.92
N GLU A 246 -23.52 18.14 28.97
CA GLU A 246 -22.31 17.44 29.38
C GLU A 246 -22.59 16.04 29.91
N SER A 247 -23.65 15.88 30.70
CA SER A 247 -24.07 14.56 31.19
C SER A 247 -24.36 13.60 30.03
N SER A 248 -24.93 14.11 28.93
CA SER A 248 -25.20 13.30 27.73
C SER A 248 -23.91 12.88 26.99
N ILE A 249 -22.91 13.77 26.92
CA ILE A 249 -21.59 13.50 26.31
C ILE A 249 -20.83 12.45 27.14
N VAL A 250 -20.89 12.56 28.47
CA VAL A 250 -20.22 11.61 29.36
C VAL A 250 -20.91 10.26 29.36
N LEU A 251 -22.24 10.23 29.46
CA LEU A 251 -22.99 8.98 29.41
C LEU A 251 -22.76 8.25 28.08
N SER A 252 -22.77 8.97 26.96
CA SER A 252 -22.49 8.38 25.64
C SER A 252 -21.04 7.88 25.52
N SER A 253 -20.06 8.61 26.06
CA SER A 253 -18.65 8.18 26.10
C SER A 253 -18.44 6.93 26.96
N ILE A 254 -19.12 6.84 28.11
CA ILE A 254 -19.11 5.65 28.97
C ILE A 254 -19.72 4.45 28.24
N VAL A 255 -20.87 4.63 27.58
CA VAL A 255 -21.52 3.56 26.81
C VAL A 255 -20.61 3.06 25.68
N VAL A 256 -20.00 3.97 24.91
CA VAL A 256 -19.03 3.60 23.86
C VAL A 256 -17.83 2.86 24.46
N GLY A 257 -17.29 3.32 25.59
CA GLY A 257 -16.20 2.67 26.31
C GLY A 257 -16.56 1.24 26.73
N ILE A 258 -17.74 1.02 27.31
CA ILE A 258 -18.24 -0.30 27.72
C ILE A 258 -18.40 -1.22 26.49
N VAL A 259 -18.99 -0.72 25.41
CA VAL A 259 -19.24 -1.50 24.18
C VAL A 259 -17.93 -1.88 23.51
N MET A 260 -17.00 -0.94 23.36
CA MET A 260 -15.66 -1.20 22.81
C MET A 260 -14.90 -2.20 23.68
N THR A 261 -14.90 -2.04 25.00
CA THR A 261 -14.28 -2.99 25.94
C THR A 261 -14.84 -4.40 25.75
N ARG A 262 -16.16 -4.53 25.64
CA ARG A 262 -16.82 -5.83 25.47
C ARG A 262 -16.54 -6.47 24.10
N ALA A 263 -16.66 -5.71 23.01
CA ALA A 263 -16.31 -6.17 21.66
C ALA A 263 -14.86 -6.65 21.60
N PHE A 264 -13.99 -5.98 22.35
CA PHE A 264 -12.59 -6.27 22.41
C PHE A 264 -12.26 -7.52 23.25
N PHE A 265 -12.93 -7.74 24.39
CA PHE A 265 -12.83 -9.00 25.14
C PHE A 265 -13.34 -10.20 24.32
N LEU A 266 -14.37 -10.01 23.50
CA LEU A 266 -14.85 -11.04 22.58
C LEU A 266 -13.80 -11.36 21.50
N ALA A 267 -13.18 -10.33 20.91
CA ALA A 267 -12.08 -10.51 19.97
C ALA A 267 -10.86 -11.21 20.61
N HIS A 268 -10.54 -10.89 21.87
CA HIS A 268 -9.47 -11.57 22.63
C HIS A 268 -9.79 -13.06 22.88
N SER A 269 -11.02 -13.37 23.30
CA SER A 269 -11.46 -14.75 23.51
C SER A 269 -11.36 -15.56 22.23
N TYR A 270 -11.79 -14.98 21.12
CA TYR A 270 -11.69 -15.59 19.79
C TYR A 270 -10.25 -15.82 19.37
N ALA A 271 -9.40 -14.80 19.47
CA ALA A 271 -7.98 -14.95 19.18
C ALA A 271 -7.36 -16.06 20.03
N ARG A 272 -7.70 -16.13 21.33
CA ARG A 272 -7.20 -17.19 22.21
C ARG A 272 -7.65 -18.60 21.78
N GLU A 273 -8.89 -18.77 21.33
CA GLU A 273 -9.40 -20.04 20.80
C GLU A 273 -8.74 -20.40 19.45
N ALA A 274 -8.52 -19.41 18.58
CA ALA A 274 -7.81 -19.58 17.32
C ALA A 274 -6.33 -19.95 17.52
N THR A 275 -5.64 -19.44 18.55
CA THR A 275 -4.28 -19.90 18.91
C THR A 275 -4.21 -21.38 19.26
N ALA A 276 -5.30 -21.99 19.72
CA ALA A 276 -5.29 -23.39 20.16
C ALA A 276 -5.54 -24.39 19.01
N SER A 277 -6.08 -23.93 17.88
CA SER A 277 -6.59 -24.81 16.82
C SER A 277 -6.27 -24.37 15.40
N GLY A 278 -5.79 -23.14 15.19
CA GLY A 278 -5.48 -22.58 13.88
C GLY A 278 -4.13 -23.02 13.32
N SER A 279 -3.94 -22.77 12.03
CA SER A 279 -2.66 -22.85 11.34
C SER A 279 -1.57 -21.98 12.00
N PRO A 280 -0.27 -22.24 11.79
CA PRO A 280 0.80 -21.43 12.41
C PRO A 280 0.70 -19.92 12.14
N VAL A 281 0.15 -19.54 10.98
CA VAL A 281 -0.12 -18.14 10.63
C VAL A 281 -1.26 -17.57 11.47
N GLU A 282 -2.37 -18.29 11.59
CA GLU A 282 -3.50 -17.92 12.44
C GLU A 282 -3.10 -17.85 13.91
N GLN A 283 -2.28 -18.77 14.41
CA GLN A 283 -1.76 -18.75 15.77
C GLN A 283 -0.89 -17.52 16.05
N LYS A 284 -0.09 -17.06 15.08
CA LYS A 284 0.73 -15.84 15.22
C LYS A 284 -0.09 -14.56 15.14
N LEU A 285 -1.09 -14.51 14.26
CA LEU A 285 -2.06 -13.39 14.21
C LEU A 285 -2.87 -13.33 15.51
N ALA A 286 -3.33 -14.48 15.97
CA ALA A 286 -4.05 -14.62 17.22
C ALA A 286 -3.20 -14.26 18.44
N SER A 287 -1.92 -14.67 18.49
CA SER A 287 -1.02 -14.31 19.60
C SER A 287 -0.75 -12.80 19.66
N LYS A 288 -0.58 -12.15 18.50
CA LYS A 288 -0.47 -10.68 18.40
C LYS A 288 -1.76 -9.98 18.83
N ALA A 289 -2.92 -10.48 18.39
CA ALA A 289 -4.22 -9.97 18.82
C ALA A 289 -4.43 -10.14 20.35
N VAL A 290 -3.96 -11.25 20.92
CA VAL A 290 -3.94 -11.53 22.38
C VAL A 290 -3.01 -10.58 23.13
N GLU A 291 -1.83 -10.27 22.59
CA GLU A 291 -0.91 -9.31 23.23
C GLU A 291 -1.45 -7.88 23.17
N PHE A 292 -1.95 -7.46 22.00
CA PHE A 292 -2.62 -6.18 21.82
C PHE A 292 -3.76 -6.01 22.83
N SER A 293 -4.49 -7.09 23.08
CA SER A 293 -5.60 -7.07 24.02
C SER A 293 -5.27 -7.07 25.49
N ARG A 294 -4.11 -7.62 25.88
CA ARG A 294 -3.60 -7.41 27.23
C ARG A 294 -3.25 -5.95 27.51
N ARG A 295 -2.76 -5.21 26.50
CA ARG A 295 -2.45 -3.77 26.65
C ARG A 295 -3.72 -2.95 26.83
N ILE A 296 -4.73 -3.19 25.99
CA ILE A 296 -6.00 -2.48 26.03
C ILE A 296 -6.77 -2.73 27.33
N ARG A 297 -6.63 -3.92 27.95
CA ARG A 297 -7.23 -4.23 29.26
C ARG A 297 -6.90 -3.21 30.35
N TRP A 298 -5.70 -2.63 30.31
CA TRP A 298 -5.26 -1.63 31.29
C TRP A 298 -5.49 -0.20 30.82
N GLU A 299 -5.39 0.05 29.52
CA GLU A 299 -5.57 1.39 28.95
C GLU A 299 -7.04 1.83 28.94
N THR A 300 -8.01 0.94 28.71
CA THR A 300 -9.42 1.33 28.67
C THR A 300 -9.98 1.80 30.02
N PRO A 301 -9.78 1.08 31.15
CA PRO A 301 -10.19 1.57 32.46
C PRO A 301 -9.50 2.90 32.83
N PHE A 302 -8.22 3.05 32.46
CA PHE A 302 -7.48 4.29 32.67
C PHE A 302 -8.08 5.47 31.89
N ASN A 303 -8.43 5.26 30.62
CA ASN A 303 -9.10 6.27 29.80
C ASN A 303 -10.50 6.59 30.33
N LEU A 304 -11.26 5.59 30.78
CA LEU A 304 -12.58 5.80 31.38
C LEU A 304 -12.47 6.62 32.67
N ALA A 305 -11.44 6.34 33.49
CA ALA A 305 -11.15 7.09 34.71
C ALA A 305 -10.75 8.54 34.39
N LEU A 306 -9.93 8.78 33.37
CA LEU A 306 -9.59 10.13 32.92
C LEU A 306 -10.84 10.91 32.46
N VAL A 307 -11.72 10.29 31.69
CA VAL A 307 -12.99 10.92 31.27
C VAL A 307 -13.88 11.22 32.47
N ALA A 308 -14.01 10.29 33.41
CA ALA A 308 -14.78 10.49 34.64
C ALA A 308 -14.19 11.61 35.52
N MET A 309 -12.86 11.69 35.62
CA MET A 309 -12.18 12.77 36.36
C MET A 309 -12.34 14.13 35.68
N ALA A 310 -12.23 14.21 34.35
CA ALA A 310 -12.48 15.45 33.61
C ALA A 310 -13.90 15.94 33.88
N PHE A 311 -14.88 15.04 33.82
CA PHE A 311 -16.27 15.38 34.12
C PHE A 311 -16.46 15.84 35.56
N ALA A 312 -15.92 15.11 36.53
CA ALA A 312 -16.02 15.48 37.94
C ALA A 312 -15.39 16.87 38.19
N SER A 313 -14.23 17.15 37.61
CA SER A 313 -13.58 18.46 37.67
C SER A 313 -14.43 19.56 37.03
N HIS A 314 -15.09 19.28 35.90
CA HIS A 314 -15.97 20.24 35.24
C HIS A 314 -17.22 20.54 36.07
N VAL A 315 -17.88 19.51 36.61
CA VAL A 315 -19.05 19.67 37.48
C VAL A 315 -18.67 20.43 38.75
N LEU A 316 -17.52 20.12 39.36
CA LEU A 316 -17.02 20.89 40.51
C LEU A 316 -16.74 22.35 40.14
N TRP A 317 -16.16 22.61 38.97
CA TRP A 317 -15.92 23.96 38.47
C TRP A 317 -17.25 24.74 38.31
N LEU A 318 -18.25 24.17 37.63
CA LEU A 318 -19.57 24.78 37.47
C LEU A 318 -20.27 25.03 38.80
N LEU A 319 -20.26 24.06 39.72
CA LEU A 319 -20.85 24.21 41.05
C LEU A 319 -20.14 25.32 41.85
N TYR A 320 -18.82 25.40 41.76
CA TYR A 320 -18.03 26.41 42.46
C TYR A 320 -18.30 27.81 41.91
N CYS A 321 -18.36 27.97 40.59
CA CYS A 321 -18.66 29.24 39.92
C CYS A 321 -20.06 29.78 40.26
N HIS A 322 -21.03 28.92 40.59
CA HIS A 322 -22.42 29.34 40.77
C HIS A 322 -22.94 29.32 42.22
N VAL A 323 -22.36 28.52 43.12
CA VAL A 323 -22.94 28.28 44.46
C VAL A 323 -22.13 28.93 45.58
N LEU A 324 -20.82 29.15 45.38
CA LEU A 324 -19.93 29.64 46.44
C LEU A 324 -19.44 31.07 46.13
N PRO A 325 -19.39 31.98 47.12
CA PRO A 325 -18.76 33.29 46.94
C PRO A 325 -17.30 33.08 46.55
N SER A 326 -16.97 33.52 45.34
CA SER A 326 -15.81 33.10 44.57
C SER A 326 -14.49 33.64 45.12
N ASP A 327 -13.62 32.73 45.57
CA ASP A 327 -12.18 32.96 45.55
C ASP A 327 -11.66 32.62 44.15
N ASP A 328 -11.23 33.64 43.40
CA ASP A 328 -10.74 33.55 42.01
C ASP A 328 -9.63 32.51 41.84
N GLN A 329 -8.83 32.26 42.88
CA GLN A 329 -7.77 31.25 42.82
C GLN A 329 -8.32 29.83 42.69
N THR A 330 -9.44 29.53 43.33
CA THR A 330 -10.03 28.19 43.34
C THR A 330 -10.74 27.89 42.01
N VAL A 331 -11.40 28.89 41.42
CA VAL A 331 -11.99 28.79 40.06
C VAL A 331 -10.89 28.52 39.02
N ALA A 332 -9.81 29.30 39.06
CA ALA A 332 -8.69 29.14 38.15
C ALA A 332 -7.98 27.78 38.32
N LEU A 333 -7.88 27.26 39.54
CA LEU A 333 -7.31 25.93 39.79
C LEU A 333 -8.18 24.82 39.20
N LEU A 334 -9.49 24.85 39.41
CA LEU A 334 -10.43 23.85 38.89
C LEU A 334 -10.46 23.84 37.35
N GLN A 335 -10.44 25.03 36.73
CA GLN A 335 -10.35 25.17 35.28
C GLN A 335 -9.04 24.57 34.73
N ARG A 336 -7.89 24.83 35.39
CA ARG A 336 -6.60 24.24 35.00
C ARG A 336 -6.59 22.73 35.16
N MET A 337 -7.19 22.19 36.22
CA MET A 337 -7.30 20.73 36.40
C MET A 337 -8.13 20.10 35.29
N PHE A 338 -9.26 20.71 34.92
CA PHE A 338 -10.10 20.25 33.81
C PHE A 338 -9.30 20.16 32.50
N LEU A 339 -8.61 21.25 32.12
CA LEU A 339 -7.82 21.31 30.88
C LEU A 339 -6.69 20.27 30.84
N VAL A 340 -6.02 20.03 31.96
CA VAL A 340 -4.97 19.01 32.06
C VAL A 340 -5.55 17.61 31.85
N ILE A 341 -6.70 17.30 32.49
CA ILE A 341 -7.31 15.97 32.39
C ILE A 341 -7.87 15.74 30.99
N GLU A 342 -8.46 16.75 30.36
CA GLU A 342 -8.94 16.69 28.98
C GLU A 342 -7.79 16.45 27.98
N SER A 343 -6.68 17.17 28.13
CA SER A 343 -5.45 16.96 27.34
C SER A 343 -4.91 15.54 27.44
N LEU A 344 -4.89 14.98 28.65
CA LEU A 344 -4.45 13.60 28.87
C LEU A 344 -5.38 12.59 28.20
N SER A 345 -6.70 12.82 28.24
CA SER A 345 -7.71 11.99 27.57
C SER A 345 -7.54 12.00 26.03
N LEU A 346 -7.37 13.18 25.44
CA LEU A 346 -7.19 13.35 23.99
C LEU A 346 -5.86 12.75 23.50
N THR A 347 -4.77 12.93 24.26
CA THR A 347 -3.46 12.36 23.94
C THR A 347 -3.49 10.83 23.93
N ASN A 348 -4.24 10.21 24.85
CA ASN A 348 -4.40 8.76 24.87
C ASN A 348 -5.28 8.25 23.72
N CYS A 349 -6.31 8.98 23.31
CA CYS A 349 -7.10 8.64 22.11
C CYS A 349 -6.24 8.64 20.84
N ALA A 350 -5.35 9.64 20.67
CA ALA A 350 -4.43 9.72 19.54
C ALA A 350 -3.40 8.56 19.52
N ARG A 351 -2.92 8.13 20.70
CA ARG A 351 -2.07 6.94 20.83
C ARG A 351 -2.78 5.66 20.40
N PHE A 352 -4.05 5.50 20.77
CA PHE A 352 -4.84 4.33 20.38
C PHE A 352 -5.02 4.21 18.86
N SER A 353 -5.31 5.34 18.19
CA SER A 353 -5.41 5.42 16.71
C SER A 353 -4.10 5.05 16.00
N SER A 354 -2.96 5.45 16.59
CA SER A 354 -1.63 5.10 16.06
C SER A 354 -1.29 3.61 16.19
N LEU A 355 -1.77 2.94 17.25
CA LEU A 355 -1.55 1.51 17.46
C LEU A 355 -2.35 0.64 16.50
N LEU A 356 -3.58 1.04 16.15
CA LEU A 356 -4.41 0.35 15.14
C LEU A 356 -3.75 0.38 13.75
N SER A 357 -3.22 1.53 13.35
CA SER A 357 -2.47 1.70 12.09
C SER A 357 -1.25 0.76 11.99
N LEU A 358 -0.61 0.47 13.13
CA LEU A 358 0.57 -0.38 13.23
C LEU A 358 0.23 -1.88 13.05
N ALA A 359 -0.97 -2.29 13.45
CA ALA A 359 -1.45 -3.66 13.31
C ALA A 359 -1.75 -4.03 11.84
N GLU A 360 -2.38 -3.12 11.09
CA GLU A 360 -2.70 -3.34 9.67
C GLU A 360 -1.47 -3.36 8.74
N PHE A 361 -0.44 -2.58 9.07
CA PHE A 361 0.81 -2.59 8.29
C PHE A 361 1.55 -3.93 8.37
N GLN A 362 1.40 -4.65 9.48
CA GLN A 362 2.06 -5.94 9.67
C GLN A 362 1.28 -7.14 9.11
N SER A 363 0.02 -6.95 8.70
CA SER A 363 -0.83 -8.00 8.14
C SER A 363 -0.89 -8.03 6.61
N SER A 364 -0.14 -7.16 5.91
CA SER A 364 -0.11 -7.18 4.44
C SER A 364 0.60 -8.47 3.94
N PRO A 365 -0.08 -9.37 3.22
CA PRO A 365 0.44 -10.70 2.87
C PRO A 365 1.65 -10.71 1.93
N GLY A 366 2.03 -9.55 1.36
CA GLY A 366 3.10 -9.44 0.37
C GLY A 366 4.49 -9.10 0.92
N SER A 367 4.63 -8.79 2.21
CA SER A 367 5.96 -8.63 2.81
C SER A 367 6.48 -10.01 3.18
N CYS A 368 7.55 -10.46 2.52
CA CYS A 368 8.30 -11.67 2.85
C CYS A 368 8.84 -11.56 4.29
N THR A 369 7.95 -11.79 5.24
CA THR A 369 8.15 -11.75 6.70
C THR A 369 7.78 -13.11 7.29
N ILE A 370 7.91 -14.14 6.45
CA ILE A 370 8.03 -15.56 6.78
C ILE A 370 9.54 -15.79 6.61
N LEU A 371 10.41 -15.83 7.61
CA LEU A 371 10.36 -16.46 8.93
C LEU A 371 10.92 -15.49 9.99
N GLY A 372 10.49 -15.60 11.25
CA GLY A 372 11.23 -14.96 12.33
C GLY A 372 12.60 -15.60 12.43
N ASP A 373 13.68 -14.81 12.40
CA ASP A 373 15.09 -15.10 12.76
C ASP A 373 15.63 -16.53 12.59
N HIS A 374 15.02 -17.34 11.73
CA HIS A 374 15.68 -18.40 11.02
C HIS A 374 16.46 -17.70 9.90
N HIS A 375 17.53 -17.02 10.31
CA HIS A 375 18.77 -17.08 9.55
C HIS A 375 19.19 -18.56 9.50
N GLY A 376 18.42 -19.38 8.77
CA GLY A 376 18.99 -20.55 8.14
C GLY A 376 20.24 -20.05 7.43
N PRO A 377 21.39 -20.73 7.59
CA PRO A 377 22.65 -20.25 7.05
C PRO A 377 22.41 -19.78 5.63
N GLN A 378 22.73 -18.51 5.33
CA GLN A 378 22.63 -17.95 3.99
C GLN A 378 23.25 -19.00 3.07
N ARG A 379 22.42 -19.66 2.27
CA ARG A 379 22.89 -20.70 1.36
C ARG A 379 23.66 -19.94 0.30
N HIS A 380 24.95 -19.77 0.53
CA HIS A 380 25.84 -19.22 -0.45
C HIS A 380 25.83 -20.21 -1.60
N TRP A 381 25.48 -19.75 -2.80
CA TRP A 381 25.68 -20.57 -3.97
C TRP A 381 27.19 -20.88 -4.05
N ALA A 382 27.53 -22.17 -4.02
CA ALA A 382 28.90 -22.63 -3.87
C ALA A 382 29.72 -22.51 -5.16
N GLY A 383 29.07 -22.11 -6.26
CA GLY A 383 29.66 -22.19 -7.60
C GLY A 383 29.84 -23.64 -8.05
N THR A 384 30.31 -23.78 -9.28
CA THR A 384 30.73 -25.05 -9.88
C THR A 384 32.24 -25.27 -9.74
N GLY A 385 32.99 -24.21 -9.38
CA GLY A 385 34.45 -24.21 -9.36
C GLY A 385 35.09 -23.80 -10.69
N ASP A 386 34.29 -23.51 -11.71
CA ASP A 386 34.70 -22.86 -12.95
C ASP A 386 34.32 -21.37 -12.89
N ASP A 387 35.32 -20.49 -12.76
CA ASP A 387 35.12 -19.05 -12.58
C ASP A 387 34.34 -18.40 -13.74
N GLU A 388 34.53 -18.86 -14.98
CA GLU A 388 33.84 -18.30 -16.14
C GLU A 388 32.38 -18.76 -16.19
N TRP A 389 32.15 -20.05 -15.94
CA TRP A 389 30.81 -20.61 -15.80
C TRP A 389 30.05 -19.91 -14.70
N ASP A 390 30.71 -19.70 -13.56
CA ASP A 390 30.07 -19.19 -12.38
C ASP A 390 29.72 -17.71 -12.54
N LYS A 391 30.64 -16.92 -13.11
CA LYS A 391 30.39 -15.53 -13.47
C LYS A 391 29.22 -15.39 -14.44
N LYS A 392 29.15 -16.23 -15.47
CA LYS A 392 28.05 -16.20 -16.44
C LYS A 392 26.71 -16.61 -15.81
N THR A 393 26.72 -17.58 -14.91
CA THR A 393 25.55 -18.01 -14.16
C THR A 393 24.99 -16.88 -13.27
N GLN A 394 25.86 -16.19 -12.53
CA GLN A 394 25.44 -15.02 -11.73
C GLN A 394 24.89 -13.90 -12.60
N GLU A 395 25.53 -13.61 -13.73
CA GLU A 395 25.04 -12.62 -14.67
C GLU A 395 23.64 -12.98 -15.16
N LEU A 396 23.43 -14.23 -15.58
CA LEU A 396 22.14 -14.73 -16.06
C LEU A 396 21.05 -14.65 -14.98
N ALA A 397 21.36 -15.01 -13.73
CA ALA A 397 20.45 -14.95 -12.60
C ALA A 397 19.99 -13.51 -12.25
N LEU A 398 20.76 -12.49 -12.67
CA LEU A 398 20.49 -11.07 -12.44
C LEU A 398 19.85 -10.36 -13.65
N ARG A 399 19.27 -11.09 -14.61
CA ARG A 399 18.62 -10.52 -15.80
C ARG A 399 17.09 -10.56 -15.72
N GLY A 400 16.52 -10.04 -14.63
CA GLY A 400 15.08 -9.83 -14.52
C GLY A 400 14.58 -8.65 -15.36
N ILE A 401 13.35 -8.73 -15.84
CA ILE A 401 12.59 -7.63 -16.46
C ILE A 401 11.45 -7.22 -15.53
N THR A 402 11.28 -5.92 -15.29
CA THR A 402 10.17 -5.44 -14.47
C THR A 402 8.84 -5.54 -15.21
N LEU A 403 7.75 -5.74 -14.47
CA LEU A 403 6.40 -5.75 -15.04
C LEU A 403 6.11 -4.45 -15.81
N ARG A 404 6.64 -3.32 -15.33
CA ARG A 404 6.59 -2.03 -16.04
C ARG A 404 7.21 -2.12 -17.43
N SER A 405 8.44 -2.62 -17.54
CA SER A 405 9.15 -2.72 -18.81
C SER A 405 8.52 -3.75 -19.73
N LEU A 406 8.03 -4.87 -19.18
CA LEU A 406 7.32 -5.90 -19.94
C LEU A 406 6.04 -5.34 -20.58
N LEU A 407 5.21 -4.63 -19.81
CA LEU A 407 3.98 -4.03 -20.33
C LEU A 407 4.27 -2.89 -21.32
N LYS A 408 5.34 -2.12 -21.09
CA LYS A 408 5.80 -1.10 -22.05
C LYS A 408 6.20 -1.75 -23.38
N PHE A 409 7.04 -2.79 -23.33
CA PHE A 409 7.46 -3.56 -24.50
C PHE A 409 6.23 -4.12 -25.25
N TYR A 410 5.29 -4.74 -24.54
CA TYR A 410 4.07 -5.27 -25.13
C TYR A 410 3.26 -4.19 -25.87
N GLY A 411 3.07 -3.02 -25.26
CA GLY A 411 2.35 -1.90 -25.88
C GLY A 411 3.00 -1.37 -27.16
N GLN A 412 4.32 -1.55 -27.32
CA GLN A 412 5.09 -1.12 -28.48
C GLN A 412 5.14 -2.16 -29.61
N LEU A 413 4.53 -3.35 -29.44
CA LEU A 413 4.55 -4.39 -30.46
C LEU A 413 3.85 -3.97 -31.75
N SER A 414 2.74 -3.22 -31.65
CA SER A 414 2.04 -2.71 -32.84
C SER A 414 2.88 -1.71 -33.67
N GLU A 415 3.84 -1.04 -33.04
CA GLU A 415 4.76 -0.12 -33.73
C GLU A 415 5.95 -0.86 -34.33
N THR A 416 6.49 -1.84 -33.61
CA THR A 416 7.72 -2.58 -33.98
C THR A 416 7.46 -3.78 -34.89
N MET A 417 6.25 -4.34 -34.84
CA MET A 417 5.75 -5.45 -35.64
C MET A 417 4.32 -5.10 -36.07
N PRO A 418 4.12 -4.29 -37.12
CA PRO A 418 2.80 -3.75 -37.49
C PRO A 418 1.73 -4.80 -37.79
N HIS A 419 2.12 -6.01 -38.18
CA HIS A 419 1.22 -7.15 -38.42
C HIS A 419 0.98 -8.01 -37.17
N PHE A 420 1.50 -7.61 -36.00
CA PHE A 420 1.32 -8.33 -34.75
C PHE A 420 -0.16 -8.51 -34.42
N ARG A 421 -0.50 -9.73 -34.04
CA ARG A 421 -1.82 -10.17 -33.60
C ARG A 421 -1.67 -10.99 -32.34
N ALA A 422 -2.25 -10.49 -31.24
CA ALA A 422 -2.16 -11.08 -29.91
C ALA A 422 -2.65 -12.53 -29.86
N SER A 423 -3.64 -12.88 -30.69
CA SER A 423 -4.25 -14.20 -30.78
C SER A 423 -3.54 -15.18 -31.71
N GLU A 424 -2.51 -14.76 -32.46
CA GLU A 424 -1.87 -15.58 -33.48
C GLU A 424 -0.37 -15.76 -33.24
N HIS A 425 0.33 -14.74 -32.74
CA HIS A 425 1.78 -14.78 -32.58
C HIS A 425 2.19 -15.42 -31.25
N SER A 426 3.02 -16.44 -31.34
CA SER A 426 3.67 -17.05 -30.19
C SER A 426 4.87 -16.23 -29.71
N SER A 427 5.42 -16.63 -28.58
CA SER A 427 6.62 -16.04 -28.04
C SER A 427 7.83 -16.25 -28.97
N ALA A 428 7.85 -17.36 -29.74
CA ALA A 428 8.90 -17.61 -30.72
C ALA A 428 8.92 -16.55 -31.84
N GLU A 429 7.76 -16.19 -32.40
CA GLU A 429 7.71 -15.16 -33.44
C GLU A 429 8.10 -13.78 -32.89
N VAL A 430 7.65 -13.42 -31.68
CA VAL A 430 8.04 -12.15 -31.03
C VAL A 430 9.55 -12.11 -30.74
N VAL A 431 10.16 -13.23 -30.35
CA VAL A 431 11.61 -13.32 -30.18
C VAL A 431 12.33 -13.04 -31.51
N ARG A 432 11.90 -13.72 -32.57
CA ARG A 432 12.54 -13.65 -33.89
C ARG A 432 12.38 -12.29 -34.55
N GLN A 433 11.20 -11.68 -34.46
CA GLN A 433 10.85 -10.49 -35.23
C GLN A 433 11.01 -9.18 -34.46
N VAL A 434 11.05 -9.22 -33.12
CA VAL A 434 11.16 -8.00 -32.31
C VAL A 434 12.39 -8.04 -31.41
N ILE A 435 12.52 -9.05 -30.56
CA ILE A 435 13.59 -9.11 -29.55
C ILE A 435 14.98 -9.16 -30.21
N LEU A 436 15.18 -10.06 -31.17
CA LEU A 436 16.45 -10.21 -31.87
C LEU A 436 16.82 -8.93 -32.66
N PRO A 437 15.96 -8.34 -33.52
CA PRO A 437 16.29 -7.08 -34.17
C PRO A 437 16.58 -5.93 -33.20
N MET A 438 15.79 -5.81 -32.11
CA MET A 438 15.96 -4.77 -31.09
C MET A 438 17.30 -4.86 -30.37
N THR A 439 17.82 -6.07 -30.16
CA THR A 439 19.07 -6.31 -29.41
C THR A 439 20.29 -6.58 -30.31
N ALA A 440 20.12 -6.62 -31.64
CA ALA A 440 21.17 -6.99 -32.58
C ALA A 440 22.42 -6.13 -32.52
N LYS A 441 22.27 -4.81 -32.31
CA LYS A 441 23.41 -3.89 -32.22
C LYS A 441 24.29 -4.21 -31.01
N ASP A 442 23.67 -4.46 -29.86
CA ASP A 442 24.35 -4.61 -28.58
C ASP A 442 24.73 -6.08 -28.31
N GLY A 443 24.07 -7.03 -28.98
CA GLY A 443 24.34 -8.47 -28.81
C GLY A 443 24.07 -8.95 -27.39
N CYS A 444 23.06 -8.38 -26.71
CA CYS A 444 22.78 -8.61 -25.31
C CYS A 444 21.37 -9.19 -25.08
N ALA A 445 21.08 -9.62 -23.85
CA ALA A 445 19.74 -10.02 -23.45
C ALA A 445 18.79 -8.81 -23.43
N ALA A 446 17.53 -9.00 -23.86
CA ALA A 446 16.56 -7.91 -23.91
C ALA A 446 16.22 -7.33 -22.54
N ALA A 447 16.26 -8.13 -21.47
CA ALA A 447 16.10 -7.64 -20.10
C ALA A 447 17.13 -6.53 -19.77
N ILE A 448 18.41 -6.73 -20.13
CA ILE A 448 19.46 -5.72 -19.94
C ILE A 448 19.17 -4.47 -20.78
N ARG A 449 18.76 -4.65 -22.04
CA ARG A 449 18.47 -3.53 -22.95
C ARG A 449 17.28 -2.68 -22.49
N LEU A 450 16.25 -3.30 -21.93
CA LEU A 450 15.00 -2.67 -21.51
C LEU A 450 15.13 -2.03 -20.13
N GLU A 451 15.84 -2.66 -19.19
CA GLU A 451 16.05 -2.14 -17.83
C GLU A 451 17.23 -1.16 -17.74
N GLY A 452 18.17 -1.23 -18.69
CA GLY A 452 19.41 -0.44 -18.70
C GLY A 452 20.48 -0.92 -17.71
N GLN A 453 20.17 -1.91 -16.87
CA GLN A 453 21.08 -2.51 -15.89
C GLN A 453 20.60 -3.90 -15.46
N ALA A 454 21.48 -4.64 -14.79
CA ALA A 454 21.12 -5.90 -14.15
C ALA A 454 20.05 -5.68 -13.07
N ARG A 455 19.08 -6.59 -12.99
CA ARG A 455 17.95 -6.55 -12.07
C ARG A 455 17.70 -7.94 -11.51
N ARG A 456 17.78 -8.07 -10.19
CA ARG A 456 17.43 -9.32 -9.52
C ARG A 456 15.95 -9.64 -9.72
N PRO A 457 15.57 -10.83 -10.17
CA PRO A 457 14.17 -11.24 -10.29
C PRO A 457 13.56 -11.53 -8.92
N ASP A 458 12.27 -11.22 -8.80
CA ASP A 458 11.39 -11.65 -7.72
C ASP A 458 10.70 -12.98 -8.06
N ARG A 459 10.58 -13.28 -9.36
CA ARG A 459 9.91 -14.46 -9.91
C ARG A 459 10.72 -15.04 -11.06
N MET A 460 10.80 -16.36 -11.16
CA MET A 460 11.16 -17.05 -12.39
C MET A 460 9.90 -17.50 -13.12
N VAL A 461 9.87 -17.42 -14.45
CA VAL A 461 8.72 -17.84 -15.26
C VAL A 461 9.12 -18.98 -16.18
N THR A 462 8.54 -20.16 -15.96
CA THR A 462 8.57 -21.28 -16.92
C THR A 462 7.39 -21.13 -17.87
N HIS A 463 7.68 -21.16 -19.17
CA HIS A 463 6.68 -21.05 -20.23
C HIS A 463 7.11 -21.80 -21.49
N SER A 464 6.13 -22.20 -22.32
CA SER A 464 6.41 -22.67 -23.67
C SER A 464 6.60 -21.51 -24.64
N TRP A 465 7.55 -21.62 -25.57
CA TRP A 465 7.73 -20.66 -26.66
C TRP A 465 6.61 -20.74 -27.71
N SER A 466 5.90 -21.87 -27.79
CA SER A 466 4.72 -22.02 -28.64
C SER A 466 3.48 -21.34 -28.07
N ASN A 467 3.52 -20.88 -26.81
CA ASN A 467 2.43 -20.11 -26.21
C ASN A 467 2.31 -18.74 -26.89
N TYR A 468 1.08 -18.26 -27.08
CA TYR A 468 0.83 -16.91 -27.56
C TYR A 468 1.51 -15.89 -26.64
N PHE A 469 2.19 -14.91 -27.24
CA PHE A 469 2.96 -13.95 -26.46
C PHE A 469 2.05 -13.12 -25.53
N ALA A 470 0.84 -12.79 -25.99
CA ALA A 470 -0.18 -12.13 -25.16
C ALA A 470 -0.59 -12.98 -23.95
N HIS A 471 -0.68 -14.31 -24.09
CA HIS A 471 -1.01 -15.21 -22.99
C HIS A 471 0.12 -15.26 -21.96
N LEU A 472 1.39 -15.28 -22.38
CA LEU A 472 2.54 -15.17 -21.47
C LEU A 472 2.48 -13.87 -20.65
N VAL A 473 2.26 -12.72 -21.32
CA VAL A 473 2.15 -11.43 -20.61
C VAL A 473 0.93 -11.41 -19.68
N ALA A 474 -0.21 -11.96 -20.12
CA ALA A 474 -1.41 -12.06 -19.31
C ALA A 474 -1.19 -12.94 -18.06
N ALA A 475 -0.46 -14.05 -18.19
CA ALA A 475 -0.10 -14.93 -17.07
C ALA A 475 0.79 -14.22 -16.04
N VAL A 476 1.78 -13.44 -16.51
CA VAL A 476 2.65 -12.63 -15.63
C VAL A 476 1.86 -11.53 -14.91
N VAL A 477 0.90 -10.90 -15.59
CA VAL A 477 0.01 -9.91 -14.95
C VAL A 477 -0.92 -10.59 -13.95
N ALA A 478 -1.49 -11.76 -14.29
CA ALA A 478 -2.33 -12.53 -13.39
C ALA A 478 -1.58 -12.94 -12.12
N ASP A 479 -0.32 -13.39 -12.22
CA ASP A 479 0.54 -13.63 -11.05
C ASP A 479 0.71 -12.36 -10.21
N ALA A 480 1.05 -11.22 -10.83
CA ALA A 480 1.21 -9.95 -10.12
C ALA A 480 -0.07 -9.51 -9.39
N MET A 481 -1.23 -9.82 -9.96
CA MET A 481 -2.56 -9.54 -9.41
C MET A 481 -3.09 -10.63 -8.48
N GLU A 482 -2.33 -11.71 -8.26
CA GLU A 482 -2.72 -12.87 -7.44
C GLU A 482 -4.00 -13.54 -7.95
N LEU A 483 -4.15 -13.63 -9.29
CA LEU A 483 -5.25 -14.30 -9.96
C LEU A 483 -4.86 -15.75 -10.32
N PRO A 484 -5.77 -16.73 -10.15
CA PRO A 484 -5.50 -18.12 -10.52
C PRO A 484 -5.46 -18.36 -12.03
N SER A 485 -5.96 -17.40 -12.81
CA SER A 485 -6.12 -17.52 -14.24
C SER A 485 -5.93 -16.21 -14.99
N PHE A 486 -5.58 -16.29 -16.27
CA PHE A 486 -5.28 -15.11 -17.09
C PHE A 486 -6.31 -14.81 -18.20
N GLU A 487 -7.38 -15.61 -18.38
CA GLU A 487 -8.43 -15.34 -19.38
C GLU A 487 -9.01 -13.93 -19.28
N SER A 488 -9.32 -13.45 -18.08
CA SER A 488 -9.87 -12.11 -17.85
C SER A 488 -8.87 -10.98 -18.06
N VAL A 489 -7.57 -11.29 -18.15
CA VAL A 489 -6.49 -10.31 -18.32
C VAL A 489 -6.22 -10.05 -19.81
N ILE A 490 -6.40 -11.04 -20.68
CA ILE A 490 -6.15 -10.93 -22.13
C ILE A 490 -6.84 -9.70 -22.75
N PRO A 491 -8.17 -9.48 -22.62
CA PRO A 491 -8.82 -8.32 -23.23
C PRO A 491 -8.32 -6.99 -22.65
N ARG A 492 -7.70 -7.01 -21.46
CA ARG A 492 -7.14 -5.82 -20.82
C ARG A 492 -5.75 -5.44 -21.33
N LEU A 493 -5.14 -6.27 -22.17
CA LEU A 493 -3.87 -5.97 -22.80
C LEU A 493 -4.02 -5.08 -24.06
N GLU A 494 -5.24 -4.69 -24.42
CA GLU A 494 -5.52 -3.97 -25.65
C GLU A 494 -5.88 -2.49 -25.42
N GLY A 495 -5.42 -1.63 -26.33
CA GLY A 495 -5.83 -0.23 -26.44
C GLY A 495 -5.80 0.53 -25.10
N ARG A 496 -6.94 1.14 -24.75
CA ARG A 496 -7.08 1.96 -23.53
C ARG A 496 -7.11 1.13 -22.24
N GLU A 497 -7.50 -0.15 -22.32
CA GLU A 497 -7.53 -1.03 -21.14
C GLU A 497 -6.12 -1.36 -20.64
N LEU A 498 -5.13 -1.39 -21.54
CA LEU A 498 -3.72 -1.58 -21.15
C LEU A 498 -3.22 -0.45 -20.25
N GLU A 499 -3.60 0.79 -20.52
CA GLU A 499 -3.23 1.93 -19.68
C GLU A 499 -3.97 1.89 -18.34
N ALA A 500 -5.26 1.56 -18.33
CA ALA A 500 -6.03 1.37 -17.09
C ALA A 500 -5.44 0.24 -16.22
N LEU A 501 -5.03 -0.87 -16.85
CA LEU A 501 -4.34 -1.98 -16.18
C LEU A 501 -3.00 -1.54 -15.58
N ARG A 502 -2.20 -0.73 -16.29
CA ARG A 502 -0.94 -0.17 -15.76
C ARG A 502 -1.18 0.73 -14.56
N GLU A 503 -2.22 1.58 -14.59
CA GLU A 503 -2.61 2.43 -13.46
C GLU A 503 -3.04 1.60 -12.26
N GLU A 504 -3.84 0.55 -12.47
CA GLU A 504 -4.24 -0.37 -11.41
C GLU A 504 -3.02 -1.05 -10.76
N LEU A 505 -2.11 -1.58 -11.57
CA LEU A 505 -0.87 -2.21 -11.10
C LEU A 505 0.05 -1.20 -10.39
N LEU A 506 0.04 0.07 -10.80
CA LEU A 506 0.75 1.15 -10.12
C LEU A 506 0.16 1.40 -8.73
N LEU A 507 -1.16 1.51 -8.62
CA LEU A 507 -1.88 1.71 -7.36
C LEU A 507 -1.67 0.55 -6.39
N LYS A 508 -1.56 -0.68 -6.91
CA LYS A 508 -1.22 -1.89 -6.14
C LYS A 508 0.28 -2.05 -5.86
N ASN A 509 1.13 -1.13 -6.34
CA ASN A 509 2.59 -1.19 -6.24
C ASN A 509 3.20 -2.49 -6.80
N LYS A 510 2.62 -3.02 -7.88
CA LYS A 510 3.04 -4.28 -8.52
C LYS A 510 3.94 -4.08 -9.75
N LEU A 511 3.95 -2.89 -10.35
CA LEU A 511 4.78 -2.60 -11.54
C LEU A 511 6.31 -2.77 -11.32
N GLY A 512 6.76 -2.75 -10.06
CA GLY A 512 8.17 -2.93 -9.71
C GLY A 512 8.63 -4.38 -9.58
N LEU A 513 7.70 -5.35 -9.63
CA LEU A 513 8.02 -6.77 -9.60
C LEU A 513 8.86 -7.14 -10.82
N ALA A 514 9.96 -7.84 -10.60
CA ALA A 514 10.87 -8.30 -11.64
C ALA A 514 10.69 -9.80 -11.89
N TYR A 515 10.63 -10.17 -13.16
CA TYR A 515 10.44 -11.54 -13.63
C TYR A 515 11.67 -11.96 -14.44
N TRP A 516 12.18 -13.17 -14.21
CA TRP A 516 13.12 -13.82 -15.11
C TRP A 516 12.29 -14.62 -16.12
N ILE A 517 12.39 -14.26 -17.40
CA ILE A 517 11.61 -14.86 -18.49
C ILE A 517 12.60 -15.21 -19.59
N CYS A 518 12.74 -16.47 -19.97
CA CYS A 518 13.87 -16.92 -20.79
C CYS A 518 13.99 -16.16 -22.12
N CYS A 519 12.89 -15.80 -22.77
CA CYS A 519 12.91 -15.02 -24.01
C CYS A 519 13.50 -13.60 -23.86
N PHE A 520 13.47 -13.03 -22.65
CA PHE A 520 14.06 -11.71 -22.33
C PHE A 520 15.42 -11.82 -21.64
N SER A 521 15.58 -12.80 -20.74
CA SER A 521 16.72 -12.92 -19.83
C SER A 521 17.93 -13.61 -20.46
N VAL A 522 17.69 -14.52 -21.41
CA VAL A 522 18.75 -15.17 -22.19
C VAL A 522 19.18 -14.27 -23.35
N ASN A 523 20.48 -14.21 -23.60
CA ASN A 523 21.06 -13.56 -24.75
C ASN A 523 20.82 -14.41 -26.01
N GLN A 524 19.73 -14.11 -26.72
CA GLN A 524 19.32 -14.85 -27.92
C GLN A 524 20.37 -14.77 -29.05
N HIS A 525 21.24 -13.75 -29.04
CA HIS A 525 22.34 -13.64 -29.99
C HIS A 525 23.47 -14.63 -29.73
N ALA A 526 23.67 -15.07 -28.49
CA ALA A 526 24.69 -16.05 -28.15
C ALA A 526 24.29 -17.47 -28.57
N GLY A 527 22.99 -17.77 -28.64
CA GLY A 527 22.49 -19.12 -28.97
C GLY A 527 21.98 -19.24 -30.40
N MET A 528 20.81 -18.66 -30.67
CA MET A 528 19.94 -19.11 -31.77
C MET A 528 19.75 -18.11 -32.90
N CYS A 529 20.28 -16.89 -32.80
CA CYS A 529 19.92 -15.84 -33.76
C CYS A 529 20.34 -16.10 -35.21
N HIS A 530 21.38 -16.91 -35.44
CA HIS A 530 22.04 -17.09 -36.74
C HIS A 530 21.44 -18.21 -37.59
N THR A 531 20.60 -19.06 -36.99
CA THR A 531 19.93 -20.17 -37.67
C THR A 531 18.43 -19.91 -37.73
N VAL A 532 17.84 -20.19 -38.89
CA VAL A 532 16.39 -20.34 -39.05
C VAL A 532 16.21 -21.74 -39.60
N HIS A 533 15.66 -22.64 -38.78
CA HIS A 533 15.51 -24.03 -39.22
C HIS A 533 14.42 -24.13 -40.30
N PRO A 534 14.54 -24.99 -41.33
CA PRO A 534 13.48 -25.17 -42.32
C PRO A 534 12.14 -25.63 -41.73
N SER A 535 12.16 -26.22 -40.53
CA SER A 535 10.96 -26.61 -39.78
C SER A 535 10.42 -25.51 -38.87
N GLU A 536 11.04 -24.33 -38.83
CA GLU A 536 10.45 -23.19 -38.12
C GLU A 536 9.12 -22.81 -38.77
N ARG A 537 8.15 -22.50 -37.93
CA ARG A 537 6.83 -22.08 -38.36
C ARG A 537 6.96 -20.72 -39.06
N PRO A 538 6.42 -20.55 -40.28
CA PRO A 538 6.26 -19.23 -40.88
C PRO A 538 5.41 -18.34 -39.98
N ASP A 539 5.66 -17.04 -40.02
CA ASP A 539 4.82 -16.05 -39.35
C ASP A 539 3.34 -16.27 -39.74
N PRO A 540 2.44 -16.39 -38.76
CA PRO A 540 1.06 -16.84 -39.01
C PRO A 540 0.24 -15.83 -39.84
N VAL A 541 0.65 -14.56 -39.88
CA VAL A 541 -0.08 -13.49 -40.57
C VAL A 541 0.49 -13.20 -41.95
N THR A 542 1.80 -13.12 -42.07
CA THR A 542 2.52 -12.78 -43.31
C THR A 542 2.88 -14.01 -44.14
N GLY A 543 2.92 -15.20 -43.53
CA GLY A 543 3.35 -16.44 -44.17
C GLY A 543 4.85 -16.50 -44.47
N LEU A 544 5.64 -15.54 -43.96
CA LEU A 544 7.07 -15.45 -44.20
C LEU A 544 7.87 -16.15 -43.11
N LEU A 545 8.95 -16.82 -43.48
CA LEU A 545 9.91 -17.31 -42.50
C LEU A 545 10.67 -16.14 -41.86
N PRO A 546 11.03 -16.23 -40.57
CA PRO A 546 11.86 -15.21 -39.94
C PRO A 546 13.21 -15.10 -40.64
N ILE A 547 13.78 -13.89 -40.65
CA ILE A 547 15.09 -13.65 -41.25
C ILE A 547 16.17 -14.00 -40.22
N ALA A 548 17.15 -14.81 -40.62
CA ALA A 548 18.31 -15.11 -39.79
C ALA A 548 19.09 -13.81 -39.48
N CYS A 549 19.48 -13.64 -38.22
CA CYS A 549 20.23 -12.46 -37.81
C CYS A 549 21.67 -12.51 -38.37
N THR A 550 22.11 -11.42 -38.99
CA THR A 550 23.44 -11.28 -39.60
C THR A 550 24.51 -10.74 -38.65
N CYS A 551 24.22 -10.67 -37.34
CA CYS A 551 25.17 -10.17 -36.36
C CYS A 551 26.43 -11.06 -36.30
N GLN A 552 27.57 -10.43 -36.02
CA GLN A 552 28.86 -11.13 -35.89
C GLN A 552 29.19 -11.52 -34.43
N HIS A 553 28.22 -11.41 -33.52
CA HIS A 553 28.40 -11.80 -32.12
C HIS A 553 28.74 -13.29 -32.01
N ALA A 554 29.67 -13.64 -31.12
CA ALA A 554 30.07 -15.02 -30.88
C ALA A 554 28.87 -15.92 -30.52
N LYS A 555 28.91 -17.17 -30.98
CA LYS A 555 27.87 -18.17 -30.75
C LYS A 555 28.41 -19.26 -29.83
N TYR A 556 27.63 -19.58 -28.80
CA TYR A 556 27.96 -20.59 -27.81
C TYR A 556 26.82 -21.59 -27.75
N THR A 557 26.92 -22.64 -28.58
CA THR A 557 25.89 -23.67 -28.74
C THR A 557 26.30 -25.00 -28.10
N GLY A 558 27.55 -25.13 -27.68
CA GLY A 558 28.08 -26.32 -27.03
C GLY A 558 27.63 -26.44 -25.57
N ARG A 559 27.25 -27.66 -25.15
CA ARG A 559 26.79 -27.94 -23.78
C ARG A 559 27.81 -27.61 -22.68
N ARG A 560 29.10 -27.60 -23.00
CA ARG A 560 30.18 -27.38 -22.02
C ARG A 560 30.85 -26.01 -22.14
N GLU A 561 30.34 -25.13 -22.99
CA GLU A 561 30.92 -23.82 -23.18
C GLU A 561 30.60 -22.93 -21.97
N PRO A 562 31.61 -22.39 -21.25
CA PRO A 562 31.40 -21.52 -20.10
C PRO A 562 30.57 -20.28 -20.44
N GLN A 563 30.62 -19.80 -21.69
CA GLN A 563 29.88 -18.63 -22.14
C GLN A 563 28.46 -18.96 -22.66
N GLY A 564 28.14 -20.24 -22.87
CA GLY A 564 26.78 -20.67 -23.20
C GLY A 564 25.81 -20.35 -22.06
N GLU A 565 24.58 -19.94 -22.37
CA GLU A 565 23.59 -19.57 -21.34
C GLU A 565 22.51 -20.65 -21.16
N MET A 566 22.20 -21.42 -22.21
CA MET A 566 21.17 -22.46 -22.19
C MET A 566 21.59 -23.69 -21.36
N ASN A 567 22.88 -23.91 -21.17
CA ASN A 567 23.43 -25.01 -20.36
C ASN A 567 23.51 -24.70 -18.85
N LYS A 568 23.05 -23.51 -18.41
CA LYS A 568 23.22 -23.01 -17.03
C LYS A 568 21.93 -22.90 -16.23
N PHE A 569 20.80 -23.39 -16.75
CA PHE A 569 19.50 -23.12 -16.14
C PHE A 569 19.42 -23.62 -14.70
N ASP A 570 19.86 -24.86 -14.42
CA ASP A 570 19.88 -25.43 -13.07
C ASP A 570 20.74 -24.59 -12.10
N ASP A 571 21.96 -24.25 -12.51
CA ASP A 571 22.87 -23.46 -11.67
C ASP A 571 22.38 -22.01 -11.49
N MET A 572 21.74 -21.47 -12.53
CA MET A 572 21.14 -20.14 -12.50
C MET A 572 19.95 -20.10 -11.53
N MET A 573 19.12 -21.14 -11.49
CA MET A 573 18.04 -21.28 -10.51
C MET A 573 18.57 -21.38 -9.08
N ARG A 574 19.62 -22.19 -8.85
CA ARG A 574 20.32 -22.27 -7.55
C ARG A 574 20.90 -20.93 -7.13
N CYS A 575 21.57 -20.25 -8.05
CA CYS A 575 22.14 -18.92 -7.84
C CYS A 575 21.03 -17.90 -7.53
N MET A 576 19.93 -17.92 -8.28
CA MET A 576 18.78 -17.04 -8.08
C MET A 576 18.16 -17.23 -6.69
N GLN A 577 17.98 -18.48 -6.24
CA GLN A 577 17.45 -18.79 -4.91
C GLN A 577 18.41 -18.42 -3.78
N ALA A 578 19.73 -18.55 -3.99
CA ALA A 578 20.74 -18.06 -3.05
C ALA A 578 20.74 -16.53 -2.93
N LEU A 579 20.63 -15.83 -4.07
CA LEU A 579 20.58 -14.37 -4.13
C LEU A 579 19.26 -13.81 -3.61
N ASN A 580 18.16 -14.54 -3.79
CA ASN A 580 16.81 -14.17 -3.36
C ASN A 580 16.06 -15.41 -2.84
N PRO A 581 16.15 -15.72 -1.53
CA PRO A 581 15.42 -16.85 -0.95
C PRO A 581 13.89 -16.75 -1.06
N CYS A 582 13.37 -15.54 -1.31
CA CYS A 582 11.95 -15.27 -1.54
C CYS A 582 11.58 -15.32 -3.04
N CYS A 583 12.49 -15.75 -3.92
CA CYS A 583 12.16 -15.91 -5.33
C CYS A 583 11.10 -17.01 -5.47
N GLN A 584 10.04 -16.71 -6.20
CA GLN A 584 8.97 -17.68 -6.48
C GLN A 584 9.07 -18.14 -7.93
N HIS A 585 8.39 -19.23 -8.23
CA HIS A 585 8.32 -19.80 -9.56
C HIS A 585 6.89 -19.70 -10.10
N VAL A 586 6.74 -19.11 -11.28
CA VAL A 586 5.47 -18.95 -11.99
C VAL A 586 5.46 -19.90 -13.18
N ILE A 587 4.50 -20.81 -13.20
CA ILE A 587 4.29 -21.76 -14.30
C ILE A 587 3.17 -21.19 -15.18
N ALA A 588 3.54 -20.55 -16.29
CA ALA A 588 2.61 -19.92 -17.22
C ALA A 588 2.15 -20.93 -18.28
N VAL A 589 1.03 -21.61 -18.00
CA VAL A 589 0.52 -22.74 -18.80
C VAL A 589 -0.24 -22.23 -20.02
N ASP A 590 0.11 -22.74 -21.21
CA ASP A 590 -0.62 -22.44 -22.45
C ASP A 590 -1.98 -23.17 -22.51
N THR A 591 -2.86 -22.74 -23.42
CA THR A 591 -4.24 -23.26 -23.50
C THR A 591 -4.34 -24.74 -23.85
N GLU A 592 -3.30 -25.29 -24.47
CA GLU A 592 -3.21 -26.71 -24.87
C GLU A 592 -2.38 -27.52 -23.87
N PHE A 593 -1.90 -26.89 -22.79
CA PHE A 593 -1.00 -27.49 -21.81
C PHE A 593 0.28 -28.10 -22.43
N HIS A 594 0.70 -27.62 -23.61
CA HIS A 594 1.93 -28.05 -24.28
C HIS A 594 3.18 -27.82 -23.42
N LEU A 595 3.16 -26.89 -22.48
CA LEU A 595 4.20 -26.69 -21.48
C LEU A 595 4.62 -28.00 -20.81
N PHE A 596 3.66 -28.87 -20.45
CA PHE A 596 3.97 -30.15 -19.80
C PHE A 596 4.49 -31.22 -20.78
N GLN A 597 4.45 -30.97 -22.09
CA GLN A 597 5.10 -31.81 -23.10
C GLN A 597 6.54 -31.36 -23.36
N ARG A 598 7.02 -30.28 -22.74
CA ARG A 598 8.37 -29.75 -22.95
C ARG A 598 9.31 -30.24 -21.86
N THR A 599 10.31 -31.05 -22.25
CA THR A 599 11.30 -31.60 -21.30
C THR A 599 12.00 -30.50 -20.49
N TRP A 600 12.40 -29.40 -21.13
CA TRP A 600 12.99 -28.25 -20.46
C TRP A 600 12.08 -27.62 -19.40
N CYS A 601 10.80 -27.41 -19.73
CA CYS A 601 9.84 -26.82 -18.77
C CYS A 601 9.59 -27.73 -17.56
N VAL A 602 9.50 -29.04 -17.77
CA VAL A 602 9.32 -29.99 -16.68
C VAL A 602 10.58 -30.14 -15.83
N ALA A 603 11.77 -30.04 -16.42
CA ALA A 603 13.03 -29.96 -15.67
C ALA A 603 13.09 -28.70 -14.79
N GLU A 604 12.70 -27.54 -15.31
CA GLU A 604 12.61 -26.28 -14.54
C GLU A 604 11.63 -26.40 -13.36
N ILE A 605 10.44 -26.97 -13.59
CA ILE A 605 9.43 -27.21 -12.53
C ILE A 605 10.00 -28.12 -11.43
N HIS A 606 10.67 -29.20 -11.82
CA HIS A 606 11.30 -30.13 -10.88
C HIS A 606 12.43 -29.46 -10.08
N GLU A 607 13.31 -28.70 -10.74
CA GLU A 607 14.39 -27.99 -10.05
C GLU A 607 13.86 -26.91 -9.11
N ALA A 608 12.84 -26.15 -9.50
CA ALA A 608 12.18 -25.21 -8.59
C ALA A 608 11.64 -25.91 -7.32
N LYS A 609 11.10 -27.13 -7.47
CA LYS A 609 10.62 -27.96 -6.35
C LYS A 609 11.79 -28.40 -5.46
N SER A 610 12.89 -28.86 -6.05
CA SER A 610 14.09 -29.32 -5.32
C SER A 610 14.72 -28.18 -4.50
N LEU A 611 14.64 -26.94 -5.01
CA LEU A 611 15.10 -25.73 -4.35
C LEU A 611 14.13 -25.16 -3.31
N GLY A 612 12.92 -25.71 -3.20
CA GLY A 612 11.88 -25.22 -2.30
C GLY A 612 11.33 -23.86 -2.71
N MET A 613 11.40 -23.51 -3.99
CA MET A 613 10.76 -22.29 -4.50
C MET A 613 9.24 -22.46 -4.40
N GLN A 614 8.54 -21.43 -3.91
CA GLN A 614 7.08 -21.42 -3.95
C GLN A 614 6.63 -21.39 -5.41
N GLN A 615 5.85 -22.38 -5.83
CA GLN A 615 5.38 -22.49 -7.22
C GLN A 615 3.91 -22.09 -7.33
N GLY A 616 3.60 -21.23 -8.30
CA GLY A 616 2.25 -20.82 -8.67
C GLY A 616 1.97 -21.21 -10.12
N MET A 617 0.93 -22.00 -10.35
CA MET A 617 0.48 -22.33 -11.70
C MET A 617 -0.60 -21.33 -12.11
N ILE A 618 -0.37 -20.64 -13.23
CA ILE A 618 -1.33 -19.71 -13.81
C ILE A 618 -1.82 -20.30 -15.13
N ILE A 619 -3.12 -20.55 -15.21
CA ILE A 619 -3.77 -21.22 -16.35
C ILE A 619 -4.70 -20.27 -17.09
N PHE A 620 -5.19 -20.68 -18.27
CA PHE A 620 -6.15 -19.86 -19.02
C PHE A 620 -7.45 -19.67 -18.24
N SER A 621 -8.15 -20.75 -17.90
CA SER A 621 -9.42 -20.74 -17.16
C SER A 621 -9.68 -22.07 -16.44
N ARG A 622 -10.67 -22.10 -15.53
CA ARG A 622 -11.07 -23.33 -14.81
C ARG A 622 -11.55 -24.41 -15.78
N GLU A 623 -12.35 -24.02 -16.77
CA GLU A 623 -12.91 -24.90 -17.80
C GLU A 623 -11.81 -25.45 -18.71
N ASN A 624 -10.76 -24.67 -18.97
CA ASN A 624 -9.60 -25.14 -19.72
C ASN A 624 -8.80 -26.20 -18.96
N LEU A 625 -8.64 -26.08 -17.64
CA LEU A 625 -8.03 -27.10 -16.81
C LEU A 625 -8.84 -28.40 -16.76
N GLU A 626 -10.15 -28.32 -16.54
CA GLU A 626 -10.98 -29.52 -16.46
C GLU A 626 -10.98 -30.33 -17.78
N ARG A 627 -10.91 -29.64 -18.93
CA ARG A 627 -10.75 -30.29 -20.25
C ARG A 627 -9.45 -31.08 -20.38
N HIS A 628 -8.36 -30.63 -19.77
CA HIS A 628 -7.03 -31.26 -19.90
C HIS A 628 -6.67 -32.17 -18.73
N LYS A 629 -7.48 -32.21 -17.66
CA LYS A 629 -7.22 -32.96 -16.43
C LYS A 629 -6.95 -34.45 -16.67
N ALA A 630 -7.77 -35.10 -17.52
CA ALA A 630 -7.60 -36.50 -17.85
C ALA A 630 -6.28 -36.79 -18.58
N TRP A 631 -5.88 -35.88 -19.49
CA TRP A 631 -4.60 -35.97 -20.20
C TRP A 631 -3.41 -35.75 -19.25
N LEU A 632 -3.50 -34.78 -18.34
CA LEU A 632 -2.48 -34.51 -17.33
C LEU A 632 -2.17 -35.73 -16.43
N HIS A 633 -3.17 -36.56 -16.13
CA HIS A 633 -2.97 -37.81 -15.37
C HIS A 633 -2.12 -38.84 -16.12
N GLN A 634 -2.07 -38.75 -17.45
CA GLN A 634 -1.36 -39.70 -18.32
C GLN A 634 0.05 -39.22 -18.67
N LEU A 635 0.48 -38.05 -18.17
CA LEU A 635 1.81 -37.51 -18.45
C LEU A 635 2.93 -38.49 -18.09
N LYS A 636 3.87 -38.59 -19.01
CA LYS A 636 5.11 -39.35 -18.88
C LYS A 636 6.27 -38.54 -19.43
N VAL A 637 7.36 -38.46 -18.69
CA VAL A 637 8.54 -37.68 -19.05
C VAL A 637 9.18 -38.17 -20.35
N GLU A 638 9.07 -39.44 -20.65
CA GLU A 638 9.60 -40.10 -21.84
C GLU A 638 8.89 -39.68 -23.14
N GLU A 639 7.68 -39.14 -23.04
CA GLU A 639 6.89 -38.65 -24.18
C GLU A 639 7.10 -37.15 -24.43
N MET A 640 7.87 -36.48 -23.57
CA MET A 640 8.15 -35.05 -23.67
C MET A 640 9.24 -34.78 -24.71
N GLN A 641 9.23 -33.57 -25.28
CA GLN A 641 10.08 -33.17 -26.39
C GLN A 641 10.78 -31.81 -26.12
N ALA A 642 12.01 -31.68 -26.59
CA ALA A 642 12.69 -30.41 -26.78
C ALA A 642 12.74 -30.03 -28.27
N SER A 643 13.15 -28.79 -28.57
CA SER A 643 13.37 -28.37 -29.95
C SER A 643 14.52 -29.14 -30.63
N SER A 644 15.44 -29.70 -29.84
CA SER A 644 16.52 -30.57 -30.29
C SER A 644 16.36 -31.95 -29.64
N GLU A 645 16.43 -33.01 -30.43
CA GLU A 645 16.38 -34.39 -29.93
C GLU A 645 17.55 -34.69 -28.96
N GLU A 646 18.71 -34.08 -29.20
CA GLU A 646 19.87 -34.22 -28.31
C GLU A 646 19.57 -33.68 -26.91
N ASP A 647 18.80 -32.57 -26.81
CA ASP A 647 18.37 -32.03 -25.52
C ASP A 647 17.37 -32.94 -24.82
N THR A 648 16.42 -33.51 -25.56
CA THR A 648 15.48 -34.51 -25.03
C THR A 648 16.25 -35.67 -24.41
N GLN A 649 17.20 -36.25 -25.15
CA GLN A 649 18.01 -37.38 -24.69
C GLN A 649 18.88 -37.01 -23.50
N TYR A 650 19.50 -35.83 -23.52
CA TYR A 650 20.31 -35.34 -22.41
C TYR A 650 19.48 -35.22 -21.12
N ILE A 651 18.33 -34.54 -21.15
CA ILE A 651 17.47 -34.37 -19.97
C ILE A 651 16.97 -35.73 -19.48
N LEU A 652 16.51 -36.60 -20.38
CA LEU A 652 16.05 -37.94 -20.03
C LEU A 652 17.17 -38.83 -19.46
N SER A 653 18.43 -38.57 -19.81
CA SER A 653 19.58 -39.29 -19.24
C SER A 653 19.90 -38.86 -17.81
N GLN A 654 19.50 -37.65 -17.39
CA GLN A 654 19.64 -37.20 -16.00
C GLN A 654 18.62 -37.84 -15.06
N ILE A 655 17.53 -38.39 -15.61
CA ILE A 655 16.47 -39.06 -14.86
C ILE A 655 16.80 -40.55 -14.73
N GLN A 656 17.37 -40.93 -13.59
CA GLN A 656 17.77 -42.31 -13.28
C GLN A 656 16.57 -43.28 -13.26
N ASP A 657 15.49 -42.90 -12.58
CA ASP A 657 14.27 -43.69 -12.45
C ASP A 657 13.08 -42.87 -12.96
N LYS A 658 12.66 -43.16 -14.19
CA LYS A 658 11.60 -42.41 -14.89
C LYS A 658 10.22 -42.71 -14.31
N ASP A 659 9.97 -43.93 -13.84
CA ASP A 659 8.71 -44.31 -13.22
C ASP A 659 8.51 -43.56 -11.89
N LYS A 660 9.58 -43.51 -11.07
CA LYS A 660 9.58 -42.71 -9.84
C LYS A 660 9.40 -41.23 -10.14
N PHE A 661 10.12 -40.67 -11.11
CA PHE A 661 9.97 -39.28 -11.52
C PHE A 661 8.54 -38.97 -11.96
N ASN A 662 7.94 -39.84 -12.78
CA ASN A 662 6.56 -39.70 -13.24
C ASN A 662 5.56 -39.77 -12.08
N ALA A 663 5.79 -40.63 -11.09
CA ALA A 663 4.97 -40.68 -9.88
C ALA A 663 5.08 -39.38 -9.06
N GLU A 664 6.30 -38.86 -8.85
CA GLU A 664 6.54 -37.61 -8.13
C GLU A 664 5.98 -36.38 -8.86
N LEU A 665 6.04 -36.36 -10.20
CA LEU A 665 5.44 -35.33 -11.03
C LEU A 665 3.91 -35.36 -10.93
N ARG A 666 3.29 -36.55 -10.99
CA ARG A 666 1.84 -36.70 -10.81
C ARG A 666 1.40 -36.28 -9.41
N ASP A 667 2.12 -36.69 -8.37
CA ASP A 667 1.84 -36.25 -7.00
C ASP A 667 2.00 -34.72 -6.86
N PHE A 668 3.00 -34.14 -7.52
CA PHE A 668 3.17 -32.69 -7.53
C PHE A 668 2.03 -31.93 -8.24
N ILE A 669 1.49 -32.49 -9.32
CA ILE A 669 0.39 -31.86 -10.06
C ILE A 669 -0.94 -32.04 -9.32
N PHE A 670 -1.23 -33.25 -8.82
CA PHE A 670 -2.54 -33.68 -8.34
C PHE A 670 -2.66 -33.91 -6.82
N GLY A 671 -1.56 -33.87 -6.08
CA GLY A 671 -1.57 -34.05 -4.63
C GLY A 671 -2.40 -32.99 -3.92
N THR A 672 -2.67 -33.20 -2.63
CA THR A 672 -3.47 -32.27 -1.80
C THR A 672 -2.84 -30.89 -1.66
N GLU A 673 -1.52 -30.81 -1.85
CA GLU A 673 -0.75 -29.56 -1.92
C GLU A 673 -0.22 -29.29 -3.33
N GLY A 674 -0.73 -30.02 -4.32
CA GLY A 674 -0.29 -29.96 -5.70
C GLY A 674 -0.74 -28.70 -6.43
N LEU A 675 -0.22 -28.53 -7.65
CA LEU A 675 -0.47 -27.36 -8.49
C LEU A 675 -1.96 -27.14 -8.78
N ILE A 676 -2.69 -28.21 -9.13
CA ILE A 676 -4.11 -28.13 -9.50
C ILE A 676 -4.97 -27.72 -8.30
N GLU A 677 -4.71 -28.31 -7.14
CA GLU A 677 -5.45 -27.97 -5.92
C GLU A 677 -5.20 -26.50 -5.51
N SER A 678 -3.96 -26.02 -5.67
CA SER A 678 -3.64 -24.60 -5.49
C SER A 678 -4.45 -23.68 -6.42
N CYS A 679 -4.57 -24.05 -7.71
CA CYS A 679 -5.41 -23.32 -8.65
C CYS A 679 -6.89 -23.34 -8.25
N HIS A 680 -7.44 -24.50 -7.86
CA HIS A 680 -8.84 -24.63 -7.43
C HIS A 680 -9.15 -23.71 -6.25
N ARG A 681 -8.30 -23.70 -5.23
CA ARG A 681 -8.43 -22.78 -4.08
C ARG A 681 -8.44 -21.32 -4.53
N GLY A 682 -7.57 -20.94 -5.47
CA GLY A 682 -7.55 -19.61 -6.03
C GLY A 682 -8.86 -19.24 -6.73
N PHE A 683 -9.43 -20.16 -7.52
CA PHE A 683 -10.74 -19.93 -8.16
C PHE A 683 -11.88 -19.85 -7.15
N ASP A 684 -11.90 -20.71 -6.14
CA ASP A 684 -12.95 -20.69 -5.11
C ASP A 684 -12.91 -19.39 -4.31
N PHE A 685 -11.70 -18.93 -3.96
CA PHE A 685 -11.51 -17.62 -3.34
C PHE A 685 -12.03 -16.47 -4.22
N MET A 686 -11.73 -16.49 -5.52
CA MET A 686 -12.26 -15.49 -6.46
C MET A 686 -13.79 -15.55 -6.60
N GLY A 687 -14.37 -16.76 -6.57
CA GLY A 687 -15.82 -16.95 -6.57
C GLY A 687 -16.49 -16.33 -5.34
N LEU A 688 -15.90 -16.52 -4.15
CA LEU A 688 -16.37 -15.90 -2.91
C LEU A 688 -16.32 -14.38 -2.97
N LEU A 689 -15.23 -13.80 -3.51
CA LEU A 689 -15.11 -12.36 -3.70
C LEU A 689 -16.15 -11.81 -4.68
N ALA A 690 -16.39 -12.50 -5.79
CA ALA A 690 -17.40 -12.12 -6.78
C ALA A 690 -18.82 -12.14 -6.19
N ASP A 691 -19.15 -13.17 -5.40
CA ASP A 691 -20.44 -13.28 -4.71
C ASP A 691 -20.62 -12.18 -3.66
N ALA A 692 -19.56 -11.85 -2.91
CA ALA A 692 -19.57 -10.74 -1.95
C ALA A 692 -19.81 -9.39 -2.65
N ALA A 693 -19.12 -9.15 -3.78
CA ALA A 693 -19.29 -7.94 -4.57
C ALA A 693 -20.71 -7.82 -5.14
N ARG A 694 -21.27 -8.89 -5.69
CA ARG A 694 -22.64 -8.92 -6.23
C ARG A 694 -23.68 -8.62 -5.15
N LYS A 695 -23.57 -9.25 -3.98
CA LYS A 695 -24.43 -8.96 -2.82
C LYS A 695 -24.29 -7.52 -2.34
N GLY A 696 -23.11 -6.90 -2.50
CA GLY A 696 -22.89 -5.48 -2.22
C GLY A 696 -23.66 -4.57 -3.18
N LEU A 697 -23.60 -4.87 -4.48
CA LEU A 697 -24.33 -4.12 -5.53
C LEU A 697 -25.85 -4.28 -5.40
N ASP A 698 -26.34 -5.49 -5.15
CA ASP A 698 -27.78 -5.76 -4.97
C ASP A 698 -28.34 -4.97 -3.78
N ARG A 699 -27.57 -4.90 -2.68
CA ARG A 699 -27.93 -4.06 -1.54
C ARG A 699 -27.99 -2.60 -1.95
N GLN A 700 -26.97 -2.07 -2.61
CA GLN A 700 -26.93 -0.67 -3.04
C GLN A 700 -28.10 -0.31 -3.97
N GLY A 701 -28.48 -1.20 -4.90
CA GLY A 701 -29.66 -1.03 -5.74
C GLY A 701 -30.97 -1.00 -4.96
N SER A 702 -31.11 -1.84 -3.93
CA SER A 702 -32.29 -1.82 -3.03
C SER A 702 -32.39 -0.56 -2.16
N TRP A 703 -31.28 0.16 -1.92
CA TRP A 703 -31.28 1.44 -1.20
C TRP A 703 -31.62 2.64 -2.09
N VAL A 704 -31.45 2.53 -3.42
CA VAL A 704 -31.79 3.61 -4.35
C VAL A 704 -33.27 3.55 -4.77
N MET A 705 -33.92 2.39 -4.63
CA MET A 705 -35.34 2.21 -4.95
C MET A 705 -36.31 2.35 -3.74
N ASN A 706 -35.79 2.45 -2.52
CA ASN A 706 -36.56 2.74 -1.31
C ASN A 706 -36.15 4.10 -0.75
#